data_AF-A2DYC2-F1
#
_entry.id   AF-A2DYC2-F1
#
_cell.length_a   1.000
_cell.length_b   1.000
_cell.length_c   1.000
_cell.angle_alpha   90.00
_cell.angle_beta   90.00
_cell.angle_gamma   90.00
#
_symmetry.space_group_name_H-M   'P 1'
#
loop_
_entity.id
_entity.type
_entity.pdbx_description
1 polymer ?
#
loop_
_entity_poly.entity_id
_entity_poly.type
_entity_poly.pdbx_seq_one_letter_code
_entity_poly.pdbx_strand_id
1 'polypeptide(L)'
;MTLIPSKFYYNSGTQLKDVKMSDPDLIISSECLEIYGNNKRDYCFLQCKDTLKSFSFQPNPKLVTIGPYAFYNCIKLERIDLSSCTMLTSIKTYAFCQCTSVTELLLPKGLQYIMQFAFSNLKIQTVTIPASVLKIYDHGIADMTTLTSIIFKEGSKLDSLSNNAFFSTKLTEFKVPESVSSIMGTFLNGVRTMRTINVHQNNKFFVTSDSCAVYTKDYRVLSIFAASSVSTYVIDSRCTSINYGAFISCQCTSITIPSSVTQIGGYAFCGSSNIKQITLPPSITRIEASCFSGSGLTSIDIPDKVKYIGAYAFSLNTFLKTVLLPENLTEVGGGAFPSSNDINFTFKGNSSITIDNQMLMISKDNSSISMLLKPDTVQITLPIQTKEIKSSAFSGKKSLTTIKCDGISEIDTIGDYAFFSCTSLKSIPYFPKLKTIGIHAFSYTILSSEFLFPESFTSLGEYSFSNIVTLPSISFASTAKTLTISNYAFFGCTSLSRASFDECTSNISLGMNVFTDCSSLIMFRVSSHMKSIDSGCLMNCGIRTITFENSETSFDSLPSMFMKGCTNIEEILIPNNIVTIGTECFSGTSIRTIKIPDSVESLLSNCFSGCQSLEHVDISSTCNLASISPAIFEQCTSLSYISDFVSSKFVCQNSTIYDSNFKSVYLHAPTCKDNYISFDRRLVKVEESAFINSAYIEFVVFVDNSVVSIGKRAFESCTRLKQISIPSSVTFIGEDAFTNCESLRCGVLFQNKSKQFVEYLLKSGLPKSAILRCEAFSCIVNKNSNFAISLTLIAVFILM
;
A
#
# COMPACT_ATOMS: atom_id res chain seq x y z
N MET A 1 28.01 -4.71 22.56
CA MET A 1 27.27 -4.90 21.30
C MET A 1 27.76 -6.19 20.65
N THR A 2 26.85 -6.97 20.08
CA THR A 2 27.08 -8.26 19.43
C THR A 2 27.24 -8.04 17.92
N LEU A 3 28.32 -8.56 17.32
CA LEU A 3 28.52 -8.49 15.88
C LEU A 3 27.46 -9.33 15.15
N ILE A 4 26.79 -8.73 14.17
CA ILE A 4 25.81 -9.44 13.36
C ILE A 4 26.54 -10.54 12.55
N PRO A 5 26.14 -11.81 12.70
CA PRO A 5 26.77 -12.91 11.97
C PRO A 5 26.65 -12.79 10.44
N SER A 6 27.66 -13.29 9.71
CA SER A 6 27.72 -13.28 8.24
C SER A 6 26.48 -13.90 7.56
N LYS A 7 25.77 -14.81 8.24
CA LYS A 7 24.53 -15.42 7.71
C LYS A 7 23.39 -14.44 7.43
N PHE A 8 23.41 -13.25 8.00
CA PHE A 8 22.42 -12.20 7.75
C PHE A 8 22.88 -11.23 6.63
N TYR A 9 24.03 -11.49 6.02
CA TYR A 9 24.55 -10.72 4.90
C TYR A 9 24.46 -11.51 3.60
N TYR A 10 23.80 -10.91 2.62
CA TYR A 10 23.59 -11.41 1.28
C TYR A 10 24.51 -10.67 0.30
N ASN A 11 24.50 -11.07 -0.97
CA ASN A 11 25.32 -10.46 -2.04
C ASN A 11 26.81 -10.37 -1.66
N SER A 12 27.40 -11.50 -1.30
CA SER A 12 28.82 -11.57 -0.90
C SER A 12 29.17 -10.68 0.30
N GLY A 13 28.23 -10.47 1.22
CA GLY A 13 28.46 -9.71 2.45
C GLY A 13 28.00 -8.24 2.39
N THR A 14 27.54 -7.75 1.24
CA THR A 14 27.29 -6.32 1.03
C THR A 14 25.86 -5.88 1.36
N GLN A 15 24.91 -6.78 1.54
CA GLN A 15 23.53 -6.45 1.85
C GLN A 15 23.08 -7.10 3.16
N LEU A 16 22.75 -6.31 4.18
CA LEU A 16 22.21 -6.83 5.45
C LEU A 16 20.70 -7.04 5.33
N LYS A 17 20.21 -8.24 5.63
CA LYS A 17 18.80 -8.62 5.52
C LYS A 17 18.40 -9.66 6.58
N ASP A 18 17.13 -9.66 6.97
CA ASP A 18 16.47 -10.64 7.86
C ASP A 18 17.19 -10.89 9.19
N VAL A 19 17.56 -9.84 9.92
CA VAL A 19 18.23 -9.94 11.23
C VAL A 19 17.25 -10.51 12.26
N LYS A 20 17.51 -11.76 12.67
CA LYS A 20 16.76 -12.52 13.69
C LYS A 20 17.63 -12.73 14.93
N MET A 21 17.98 -11.66 15.63
CA MET A 21 18.81 -11.70 16.84
C MET A 21 18.03 -11.19 18.05
N SER A 22 18.14 -11.87 19.19
CA SER A 22 17.54 -11.43 20.46
C SER A 22 18.41 -10.41 21.19
N ASP A 23 19.70 -10.34 20.86
CA ASP A 23 20.62 -9.34 21.41
C ASP A 23 20.12 -7.92 21.13
N PRO A 24 20.01 -7.06 22.16
CA PRO A 24 19.48 -5.71 21.99
C PRO A 24 20.46 -4.73 21.34
N ASP A 25 21.75 -5.04 21.36
CA ASP A 25 22.81 -4.10 20.98
C ASP A 25 23.68 -4.72 19.88
N LEU A 26 23.57 -4.24 18.63
CA LEU A 26 24.16 -4.92 17.46
C LEU A 26 25.32 -4.13 16.82
N ILE A 27 26.27 -4.83 16.19
CA ILE A 27 27.32 -4.23 15.36
C ILE A 27 27.14 -4.69 13.92
N ILE A 28 27.03 -3.73 13.00
CA ILE A 28 26.91 -3.97 11.56
C ILE A 28 28.31 -3.99 10.93
N SER A 29 28.57 -4.98 10.07
CA SER A 29 29.80 -5.13 9.29
C SER A 29 30.16 -3.88 8.48
N SER A 30 31.45 -3.54 8.41
CA SER A 30 31.95 -2.42 7.60
C SER A 30 31.81 -2.66 6.09
N GLU A 31 31.70 -3.92 5.67
CA GLU A 31 31.50 -4.31 4.26
C GLU A 31 30.04 -4.16 3.80
N CYS A 32 29.12 -3.88 4.71
CA CYS A 32 27.72 -3.64 4.39
C CYS A 32 27.57 -2.35 3.55
N LEU A 33 27.05 -2.49 2.33
CA LEU A 33 26.71 -1.40 1.43
C LEU A 33 25.24 -0.98 1.54
N GLU A 34 24.36 -1.92 1.89
CA GLU A 34 22.92 -1.69 1.97
C GLU A 34 22.29 -2.40 3.18
N ILE A 35 21.41 -1.70 3.89
CA ILE A 35 20.48 -2.33 4.85
C ILE A 35 19.13 -2.50 4.16
N TYR A 36 18.69 -3.73 3.99
CA TYR A 36 17.53 -4.08 3.19
C TYR A 36 16.21 -3.60 3.78
N GLY A 37 15.28 -3.21 2.91
CA GLY A 37 13.86 -3.23 3.22
C GLY A 37 12.99 -2.89 2.01
N ASN A 38 11.72 -3.24 2.11
CA ASN A 38 10.79 -3.20 0.98
C ASN A 38 9.44 -2.60 1.39
N ASN A 39 8.77 -3.22 2.36
CA ASN A 39 7.47 -2.79 2.86
C ASN A 39 7.28 -3.16 4.35
N LYS A 40 6.15 -2.76 4.96
CA LYS A 40 5.86 -3.00 6.38
C LYS A 40 5.85 -4.47 6.84
N ARG A 41 5.86 -5.43 5.91
CA ARG A 41 5.88 -6.88 6.17
C ARG A 41 7.22 -7.53 5.79
N ASP A 42 8.17 -6.79 5.20
CA ASP A 42 9.43 -7.30 4.66
C ASP A 42 10.54 -6.25 4.75
N TYR A 43 11.35 -6.32 5.83
CA TYR A 43 12.47 -5.43 6.09
C TYR A 43 13.48 -6.02 7.08
N CYS A 44 14.72 -5.51 7.05
CA CYS A 44 15.88 -6.07 7.74
C CYS A 44 15.67 -6.38 9.23
N PHE A 45 15.14 -5.43 10.02
CA PHE A 45 15.01 -5.60 11.48
C PHE A 45 13.59 -6.00 11.94
N LEU A 46 12.73 -6.50 11.06
CA LEU A 46 11.33 -6.85 11.39
C LEU A 46 11.21 -7.81 12.58
N GLN A 47 12.07 -8.82 12.64
CA GLN A 47 12.02 -9.89 13.64
C GLN A 47 12.65 -9.49 14.98
N CYS A 48 13.34 -8.35 15.05
CA CYS A 48 13.96 -7.84 16.29
C CYS A 48 13.57 -6.39 16.59
N LYS A 49 12.54 -5.84 15.93
CA LYS A 49 12.04 -4.47 16.14
C LYS A 49 11.67 -4.19 17.61
N ASP A 50 11.22 -5.22 18.33
CA ASP A 50 10.78 -5.13 19.73
C ASP A 50 11.92 -5.39 20.74
N THR A 51 13.13 -5.71 20.28
CA THR A 51 14.31 -6.01 21.12
C THR A 51 15.49 -5.08 20.85
N LEU A 52 15.68 -4.63 19.61
CA LEU A 52 16.78 -3.74 19.21
C LEU A 52 16.75 -2.41 19.99
N LYS A 53 17.76 -2.19 20.83
CA LYS A 53 17.98 -0.97 21.60
C LYS A 53 19.03 -0.05 20.99
N SER A 54 20.09 -0.63 20.43
CA SER A 54 21.17 0.14 19.82
C SER A 54 21.83 -0.61 18.68
N PHE A 55 22.46 0.13 17.76
CA PHE A 55 23.36 -0.43 16.78
C PHE A 55 24.59 0.46 16.59
N SER A 56 25.68 -0.14 16.11
CA SER A 56 26.88 0.55 15.66
C SER A 56 27.43 -0.11 14.40
N PHE A 57 28.51 0.44 13.85
CA PHE A 57 29.22 -0.15 12.71
C PHE A 57 30.64 -0.52 13.11
N GLN A 58 31.20 -1.54 12.47
CA GLN A 58 32.64 -1.74 12.45
C GLN A 58 33.34 -0.51 11.84
N PRO A 59 34.63 -0.26 12.19
CA PRO A 59 35.37 0.89 11.67
C PRO A 59 35.34 0.98 10.13
N ASN A 60 35.24 2.21 9.61
CA ASN A 60 35.19 2.52 8.18
C ASN A 60 34.02 1.87 7.41
N PRO A 61 32.76 2.10 7.83
CA PRO A 61 31.60 1.52 7.15
C PRO A 61 31.45 2.03 5.72
N LYS A 62 31.20 1.11 4.78
CA LYS A 62 30.99 1.38 3.35
C LYS A 62 29.52 1.60 2.98
N LEU A 63 28.63 1.74 3.97
CA LEU A 63 27.19 1.84 3.78
C LEU A 63 26.82 2.99 2.83
N VAL A 64 26.04 2.69 1.79
CA VAL A 64 25.62 3.64 0.75
C VAL A 64 24.14 3.98 0.86
N THR A 65 23.29 3.05 1.31
CA THR A 65 21.83 3.25 1.39
C THR A 65 21.20 2.46 2.54
N ILE A 66 20.16 3.04 3.15
CA ILE A 66 19.24 2.35 4.07
C ILE A 66 17.89 2.23 3.36
N GLY A 67 17.45 1.00 3.11
CA GLY A 67 16.26 0.65 2.33
C GLY A 67 14.93 1.06 2.99
N PRO A 68 13.83 1.04 2.23
CA PRO A 68 12.50 1.36 2.76
C PRO A 68 12.15 0.51 3.98
N TYR A 69 11.56 1.09 5.01
CA TYR A 69 11.16 0.37 6.23
C TYR A 69 12.28 -0.36 7.01
N ALA A 70 13.57 -0.21 6.66
CA ALA A 70 14.67 -1.03 7.19
C ALA A 70 14.68 -1.19 8.73
N PHE A 71 14.34 -0.13 9.47
CA PHE A 71 14.22 -0.08 10.93
C PHE A 71 12.79 0.33 11.38
N TYR A 72 11.78 0.13 10.52
CA TYR A 72 10.42 0.54 10.80
C TYR A 72 9.92 -0.04 12.13
N ASN A 73 9.33 0.81 12.97
CA ASN A 73 8.72 0.42 14.25
C ASN A 73 9.70 -0.30 15.20
N CYS A 74 11.00 0.02 15.15
CA CYS A 74 11.96 -0.40 16.17
C CYS A 74 11.76 0.40 17.46
N ILE A 75 10.70 0.08 18.20
CA ILE A 75 10.18 0.91 19.30
C ILE A 75 11.11 1.02 20.50
N LYS A 76 12.10 0.13 20.63
CA LYS A 76 13.11 0.19 21.71
C LYS A 76 14.41 0.85 21.30
N LEU A 77 14.59 1.22 20.04
CA LEU A 77 15.82 1.85 19.57
C LEU A 77 15.96 3.23 20.23
N GLU A 78 17.06 3.46 20.95
CA GLU A 78 17.26 4.65 21.79
C GLU A 78 18.07 5.75 21.07
N ARG A 79 18.96 5.35 20.15
CA ARG A 79 19.88 6.23 19.42
C ARG A 79 20.09 5.75 17.98
N ILE A 80 20.12 6.69 17.05
CA ILE A 80 20.53 6.47 15.66
C ILE A 80 21.83 7.21 15.41
N ASP A 81 22.94 6.48 15.32
CA ASP A 81 24.24 7.05 14.97
C ASP A 81 24.71 6.57 13.60
N LEU A 82 24.60 7.45 12.61
CA LEU A 82 25.06 7.22 11.25
C LEU A 82 26.28 8.08 10.93
N SER A 83 26.88 8.76 11.91
CA SER A 83 27.93 9.77 11.69
C SER A 83 29.18 9.22 10.99
N SER A 84 29.50 7.94 11.23
CA SER A 84 30.63 7.22 10.62
C SER A 84 30.37 6.74 9.19
N CYS A 85 29.11 6.69 8.73
CA CYS A 85 28.72 6.20 7.41
C CYS A 85 28.92 7.26 6.32
N THR A 86 30.17 7.63 6.05
CA THR A 86 30.49 8.76 5.17
C THR A 86 30.12 8.54 3.70
N MET A 87 29.85 7.30 3.29
CA MET A 87 29.39 6.93 1.95
C MET A 87 27.85 6.88 1.83
N LEU A 88 27.11 7.03 2.94
CA LEU A 88 25.65 6.93 2.95
C LEU A 88 25.06 8.16 2.25
N THR A 89 24.42 7.94 1.11
CA THR A 89 23.86 9.01 0.28
C THR A 89 22.35 9.17 0.45
N SER A 90 21.63 8.10 0.81
CA SER A 90 20.16 8.11 0.86
C SER A 90 19.61 7.26 2.01
N ILE A 91 18.62 7.82 2.71
CA ILE A 91 17.76 7.12 3.68
C ILE A 91 16.36 7.07 3.09
N LYS A 92 15.87 5.85 2.83
CA LYS A 92 14.66 5.60 2.05
C LYS A 92 13.37 5.73 2.87
N THR A 93 12.24 5.64 2.16
CA THR A 93 10.90 5.89 2.69
C THR A 93 10.60 5.03 3.90
N TYR A 94 10.06 5.61 4.98
CA TYR A 94 9.75 4.92 6.24
C TYR A 94 10.92 4.24 6.97
N ALA A 95 12.18 4.45 6.56
CA ALA A 95 13.34 3.69 7.06
C ALA A 95 13.43 3.63 8.60
N PHE A 96 13.17 4.74 9.30
CA PHE A 96 13.15 4.82 10.78
C PHE A 96 11.80 5.30 11.33
N CYS A 97 10.73 5.20 10.54
CA CYS A 97 9.40 5.63 10.99
C CYS A 97 8.93 4.77 12.19
N GLN A 98 8.27 5.40 13.16
CA GLN A 98 7.78 4.78 14.41
C GLN A 98 8.88 4.26 15.36
N CYS A 99 10.13 4.72 15.25
CA CYS A 99 11.16 4.44 16.26
C CYS A 99 10.99 5.37 17.49
N THR A 100 9.89 5.16 18.22
CA THR A 100 9.35 6.08 19.24
C THR A 100 10.17 6.21 20.53
N SER A 101 11.30 5.52 20.67
CA SER A 101 12.24 5.69 21.78
C SER A 101 13.51 6.43 21.41
N VAL A 102 13.71 6.77 20.12
CA VAL A 102 14.94 7.44 19.68
C VAL A 102 14.98 8.87 20.22
N THR A 103 16.00 9.19 20.98
CA THR A 103 16.22 10.52 21.58
C THR A 103 17.44 11.25 21.00
N GLU A 104 18.31 10.55 20.27
CA GLU A 104 19.48 11.10 19.60
C GLU A 104 19.58 10.61 18.14
N LEU A 105 19.82 11.53 17.21
CA LEU A 105 19.99 11.27 15.77
C LEU A 105 21.23 12.00 15.24
N LEU A 106 22.22 11.24 14.78
CA LEU A 106 23.46 11.76 14.18
C LEU A 106 23.54 11.35 12.71
N LEU A 107 23.48 12.33 11.80
CA LEU A 107 23.49 12.11 10.35
C LEU A 107 24.91 12.19 9.75
N PRO A 108 25.24 11.41 8.70
CA PRO A 108 26.58 11.41 8.11
C PRO A 108 26.81 12.60 7.18
N LYS A 109 28.07 13.02 7.06
CA LYS A 109 28.53 14.10 6.16
C LYS A 109 28.32 13.84 4.66
N GLY A 110 28.01 12.60 4.26
CA GLY A 110 27.79 12.20 2.86
C GLY A 110 26.31 12.18 2.45
N LEU A 111 25.38 12.37 3.40
CA LEU A 111 23.95 12.21 3.16
C LEU A 111 23.42 13.25 2.18
N GLN A 112 22.73 12.82 1.14
CA GLN A 112 22.17 13.69 0.10
C GLN A 112 20.63 13.73 0.13
N TYR A 113 19.97 12.61 0.43
CA TYR A 113 18.52 12.49 0.31
C TYR A 113 17.87 11.86 1.56
N ILE A 114 16.88 12.57 2.11
CA ILE A 114 15.98 12.07 3.15
C ILE A 114 14.59 11.90 2.52
N MET A 115 14.19 10.65 2.28
CA MET A 115 12.94 10.32 1.60
C MET A 115 11.70 10.48 2.51
N GLN A 116 10.51 10.31 1.94
CA GLN A 116 9.24 10.55 2.65
C GLN A 116 9.10 9.66 3.89
N PHE A 117 8.66 10.24 5.00
CA PHE A 117 8.51 9.54 6.29
C PHE A 117 9.78 8.83 6.79
N ALA A 118 10.97 9.14 6.27
CA ALA A 118 12.21 8.46 6.66
C ALA A 118 12.44 8.54 8.18
N PHE A 119 12.16 9.70 8.76
CA PHE A 119 12.15 9.94 10.20
C PHE A 119 10.80 10.53 10.61
N SER A 120 9.83 9.66 10.94
CA SER A 120 8.54 10.09 11.51
C SER A 120 8.32 9.46 12.88
N ASN A 121 7.72 10.21 13.80
CA ASN A 121 7.42 9.79 15.17
C ASN A 121 8.64 9.39 16.03
N LEU A 122 9.75 10.13 15.90
CA LEU A 122 10.88 10.03 16.84
C LEU A 122 10.70 10.95 18.05
N LYS A 123 11.52 10.75 19.10
CA LYS A 123 11.53 11.57 20.33
C LYS A 123 12.78 12.46 20.49
N ILE A 124 13.39 12.86 19.37
CA ILE A 124 14.57 13.74 19.37
C ILE A 124 14.15 15.19 19.59
N GLN A 125 14.98 15.96 20.31
CA GLN A 125 14.74 17.40 20.54
C GLN A 125 15.35 18.30 19.46
N THR A 126 16.48 17.88 18.89
CA THR A 126 17.19 18.60 17.84
C THR A 126 17.78 17.65 16.81
N VAL A 127 17.94 18.12 15.58
CA VAL A 127 18.67 17.43 14.53
C VAL A 127 19.58 18.40 13.78
N THR A 128 20.81 17.96 13.53
CA THR A 128 21.75 18.69 12.66
C THR A 128 21.74 18.09 11.26
N ILE A 129 21.33 18.87 10.27
CA ILE A 129 21.31 18.52 8.85
C ILE A 129 22.70 18.78 8.25
N PRO A 130 23.37 17.74 7.71
CA PRO A 130 24.66 17.89 7.04
C PRO A 130 24.57 18.79 5.80
N ALA A 131 25.65 19.53 5.51
CA ALA A 131 25.74 20.43 4.38
C ALA A 131 25.56 19.73 3.01
N SER A 132 25.81 18.42 2.95
CA SER A 132 25.66 17.60 1.75
C SER A 132 24.21 17.32 1.34
N VAL A 133 23.22 17.54 2.23
CA VAL A 133 21.83 17.21 1.96
C VAL A 133 21.29 18.12 0.86
N LEU A 134 20.81 17.49 -0.22
CA LEU A 134 20.24 18.16 -1.39
C LEU A 134 18.73 18.33 -1.24
N LYS A 135 18.05 17.32 -0.66
CA LYS A 135 16.58 17.32 -0.54
C LYS A 135 16.08 16.55 0.68
N ILE A 136 15.10 17.16 1.34
CA ILE A 136 14.23 16.53 2.33
C ILE A 136 12.85 16.46 1.68
N TYR A 137 12.37 15.24 1.44
CA TYR A 137 11.06 15.01 0.81
C TYR A 137 9.92 15.20 1.83
N ASP A 138 8.70 15.22 1.31
CA ASP A 138 7.48 15.40 2.09
C ASP A 138 7.41 14.44 3.28
N HIS A 139 7.09 14.97 4.47
CA HIS A 139 7.11 14.23 5.74
C HIS A 139 8.45 13.56 6.09
N GLY A 140 9.56 13.98 5.50
CA GLY A 140 10.87 13.34 5.72
C GLY A 140 11.36 13.39 7.17
N ILE A 141 11.08 14.49 7.89
CA ILE A 141 11.36 14.68 9.32
C ILE A 141 10.10 15.23 10.00
N ALA A 142 9.09 14.38 10.21
CA ALA A 142 7.75 14.82 10.60
C ALA A 142 7.17 14.07 11.82
N ASP A 143 6.03 14.53 12.33
CA ASP A 143 5.28 13.95 13.45
C ASP A 143 6.11 13.81 14.74
N MET A 144 7.10 14.69 14.94
CA MET A 144 7.94 14.68 16.13
C MET A 144 7.48 15.75 17.12
N THR A 145 6.63 15.36 18.05
CA THR A 145 6.06 16.28 19.06
C THR A 145 7.09 16.77 20.10
N THR A 146 8.34 16.33 20.00
CA THR A 146 9.47 16.70 20.87
C THR A 146 10.53 17.53 20.15
N LEU A 147 10.53 17.57 18.81
CA LEU A 147 11.53 18.27 18.01
C LEU A 147 11.26 19.78 18.05
N THR A 148 12.19 20.54 18.62
CA THR A 148 12.05 21.99 18.85
C THR A 148 13.03 22.85 18.04
N SER A 149 14.14 22.30 17.55
CA SER A 149 15.12 23.04 16.74
C SER A 149 15.78 22.16 15.66
N ILE A 150 16.08 22.77 14.51
CA ILE A 150 16.83 22.14 13.41
C ILE A 150 18.01 23.04 13.06
N ILE A 151 19.19 22.42 12.97
CA ILE A 151 20.44 23.12 12.66
C ILE A 151 20.91 22.67 11.29
N PHE A 152 21.08 23.61 10.36
CA PHE A 152 21.75 23.32 9.09
C PHE A 152 23.23 23.65 9.21
N LYS A 153 24.11 22.73 8.79
CA LYS A 153 25.56 23.02 8.71
C LYS A 153 25.83 24.07 7.63
N GLU A 154 26.83 24.93 7.89
CA GLU A 154 27.33 25.92 6.93
C GLU A 154 27.78 25.24 5.62
N GLY A 155 27.53 25.90 4.49
CA GLY A 155 27.72 25.34 3.15
C GLY A 155 26.58 24.42 2.71
N SER A 156 25.38 24.60 3.27
CA SER A 156 24.19 23.81 2.94
C SER A 156 23.95 23.76 1.44
N LYS A 157 23.56 22.58 0.93
CA LYS A 157 23.19 22.34 -0.48
C LYS A 157 21.69 22.07 -0.66
N LEU A 158 20.89 22.28 0.38
CA LEU A 158 19.45 22.05 0.34
C LEU A 158 18.81 23.02 -0.68
N ASP A 159 18.21 22.47 -1.73
CA ASP A 159 17.65 23.27 -2.82
C ASP A 159 16.31 23.93 -2.46
N SER A 160 15.42 23.18 -1.81
CA SER A 160 14.05 23.63 -1.53
C SER A 160 13.49 23.06 -0.23
N LEU A 161 12.49 23.76 0.32
CA LEU A 161 11.66 23.29 1.43
C LEU A 161 10.34 22.75 0.87
N SER A 162 10.21 21.42 0.87
CA SER A 162 9.07 20.69 0.27
C SER A 162 7.84 20.65 1.19
N ASN A 163 6.66 20.34 0.64
CA ASN A 163 5.41 20.27 1.40
C ASN A 163 5.55 19.35 2.62
N ASN A 164 5.04 19.79 3.78
CA ASN A 164 4.98 18.97 5.00
C ASN A 164 6.33 18.36 5.44
N ALA A 165 7.48 18.88 5.00
CA ALA A 165 8.80 18.31 5.33
C ALA A 165 9.05 18.18 6.84
N PHE A 166 8.51 19.11 7.64
CA PHE A 166 8.56 19.14 9.11
C PHE A 166 7.15 19.14 9.74
N PHE A 167 6.21 18.45 9.11
CA PHE A 167 4.81 18.39 9.53
C PHE A 167 4.64 17.97 11.00
N SER A 168 3.73 18.64 11.71
CA SER A 168 3.31 18.28 13.08
C SER A 168 4.49 18.14 14.09
N THR A 169 5.53 18.96 13.92
CA THR A 169 6.64 19.11 14.87
C THR A 169 6.37 20.23 15.88
N LYS A 170 7.24 20.36 16.91
CA LYS A 170 7.17 21.47 17.89
C LYS A 170 8.30 22.50 17.72
N LEU A 171 8.73 22.72 16.48
CA LEU A 171 9.79 23.68 16.18
C LEU A 171 9.42 25.08 16.69
N THR A 172 10.31 25.67 17.47
CA THR A 172 10.15 27.04 18.00
C THR A 172 10.92 28.07 17.19
N GLU A 173 11.94 27.63 16.46
CA GLU A 173 12.77 28.45 15.58
C GLU A 173 13.10 27.71 14.29
N PHE A 174 13.32 28.47 13.21
CA PHE A 174 13.81 27.93 11.95
C PHE A 174 14.70 28.93 11.23
N LYS A 175 15.84 28.48 10.71
CA LYS A 175 16.74 29.29 9.88
C LYS A 175 16.78 28.73 8.47
N VAL A 176 16.26 29.46 7.49
CA VAL A 176 16.32 29.11 6.06
C VAL A 176 17.78 29.15 5.61
N PRO A 177 18.35 28.03 5.10
CA PRO A 177 19.76 27.94 4.68
C PRO A 177 20.10 28.81 3.46
N GLU A 178 21.38 29.06 3.23
CA GLU A 178 21.91 29.89 2.13
C GLU A 178 21.55 29.40 0.72
N SER A 179 21.40 28.09 0.51
CA SER A 179 21.14 27.49 -0.79
C SER A 179 19.67 27.42 -1.19
N VAL A 180 18.75 27.57 -0.23
CA VAL A 180 17.32 27.37 -0.47
C VAL A 180 16.81 28.43 -1.43
N SER A 181 16.32 27.99 -2.59
CA SER A 181 15.81 28.81 -3.69
C SER A 181 14.28 28.83 -3.77
N SER A 182 13.62 27.85 -3.15
CA SER A 182 12.16 27.70 -3.15
C SER A 182 11.63 27.21 -1.80
N ILE A 183 10.50 27.78 -1.39
CA ILE A 183 9.81 27.46 -0.12
C ILE A 183 8.34 27.17 -0.42
N MET A 184 7.89 25.95 -0.13
CA MET A 184 6.46 25.63 -0.04
C MET A 184 5.97 25.97 1.37
N GLY A 185 5.02 26.89 1.54
CA GLY A 185 4.63 27.37 2.88
C GLY A 185 4.04 26.29 3.80
N THR A 186 3.59 25.16 3.27
CA THR A 186 3.12 24.01 4.07
C THR A 186 4.25 23.15 4.63
N PHE A 187 5.53 23.46 4.40
CA PHE A 187 6.63 22.67 4.97
C PHE A 187 6.61 22.60 6.51
N LEU A 188 5.96 23.57 7.17
CA LEU A 188 5.71 23.67 8.61
C LEU A 188 4.24 23.46 8.99
N ASN A 189 3.45 22.78 8.17
CA ASN A 189 2.05 22.50 8.48
C ASN A 189 1.90 21.77 9.84
N GLY A 190 0.95 22.20 10.66
CA GLY A 190 0.75 21.70 12.02
C GLY A 190 1.73 22.24 13.08
N VAL A 191 2.77 23.00 12.69
CA VAL A 191 3.76 23.57 13.62
C VAL A 191 3.23 24.86 14.24
N ARG A 192 2.44 24.70 15.30
CA ARG A 192 1.81 25.83 16.03
C ARG A 192 2.73 26.54 17.03
N THR A 193 3.98 26.11 17.16
CA THR A 193 4.90 26.58 18.22
C THR A 193 6.00 27.52 17.71
N MET A 194 6.08 27.75 16.40
CA MET A 194 7.12 28.54 15.75
C MET A 194 7.08 30.01 16.19
N ARG A 195 8.10 30.46 16.93
CA ARG A 195 8.20 31.84 17.44
C ARG A 195 9.06 32.73 16.56
N THR A 196 10.09 32.16 15.92
CA THR A 196 11.02 32.93 15.10
C THR A 196 11.38 32.19 13.82
N ILE A 197 11.39 32.90 12.70
CA ILE A 197 11.93 32.39 11.44
C ILE A 197 12.90 33.40 10.84
N ASN A 198 14.09 32.96 10.47
CA ASN A 198 15.16 33.79 9.95
C ASN A 198 15.74 33.21 8.67
N VAL A 199 16.38 34.05 7.87
CA VAL A 199 17.08 33.65 6.64
C VAL A 199 18.58 33.79 6.83
N HIS A 200 19.35 32.82 6.32
CA HIS A 200 20.80 32.91 6.32
C HIS A 200 21.29 34.15 5.56
N GLN A 201 22.30 34.85 6.09
CA GLN A 201 22.82 36.09 5.52
C GLN A 201 23.26 35.95 4.04
N ASN A 202 23.77 34.78 3.67
CA ASN A 202 24.24 34.48 2.31
C ASN A 202 23.13 33.98 1.37
N ASN A 203 21.89 33.84 1.84
CA ASN A 203 20.79 33.44 0.97
C ASN A 203 20.48 34.56 -0.04
N LYS A 204 20.46 34.20 -1.33
CA LYS A 204 20.28 35.14 -2.46
C LYS A 204 18.83 35.35 -2.88
N PHE A 205 17.89 34.55 -2.37
CA PHE A 205 16.50 34.51 -2.82
C PHE A 205 15.54 35.11 -1.79
N PHE A 206 15.84 34.95 -0.50
CA PHE A 206 14.95 35.32 0.59
C PHE A 206 15.58 36.32 1.57
N VAL A 207 14.73 36.95 2.38
CA VAL A 207 15.10 37.89 3.44
C VAL A 207 14.10 37.82 4.59
N THR A 208 14.55 38.21 5.77
CA THR A 208 13.73 38.37 6.97
C THR A 208 14.07 39.72 7.60
N SER A 209 13.09 40.52 8.00
CA SER A 209 13.32 41.82 8.65
C SER A 209 12.96 41.84 10.14
N ASP A 210 12.01 41.01 10.57
CA ASP A 210 11.34 41.10 11.88
C ASP A 210 11.38 39.78 12.67
N SER A 211 12.12 38.77 12.19
CA SER A 211 12.10 37.39 12.71
C SER A 211 10.71 36.71 12.70
N CYS A 212 9.70 37.33 12.10
CA CYS A 212 8.32 36.83 12.07
C CYS A 212 7.96 36.26 10.70
N ALA A 213 8.45 36.86 9.61
CA ALA A 213 8.14 36.42 8.25
C ALA A 213 9.35 36.39 7.32
N VAL A 214 9.30 35.45 6.37
CA VAL A 214 10.26 35.35 5.27
C VAL A 214 9.62 35.89 3.99
N TYR A 215 10.33 36.79 3.33
CA TYR A 215 9.98 37.35 2.03
C TYR A 215 11.00 36.97 0.97
N THR A 216 10.63 37.09 -0.31
CA THR A 216 11.60 37.21 -1.40
C THR A 216 12.49 38.46 -1.19
N LYS A 217 13.71 38.47 -1.73
CA LYS A 217 14.66 39.60 -1.57
C LYS A 217 14.10 40.96 -1.95
N ASP A 218 13.20 41.00 -2.92
CA ASP A 218 12.52 42.20 -3.41
C ASP A 218 11.24 42.54 -2.63
N TYR A 219 10.91 41.78 -1.58
CA TYR A 219 9.71 41.87 -0.75
C TYR A 219 8.38 41.67 -1.50
N ARG A 220 8.39 41.17 -2.73
CA ARG A 220 7.17 40.98 -3.54
C ARG A 220 6.33 39.78 -3.10
N VAL A 221 6.93 38.75 -2.50
CA VAL A 221 6.23 37.55 -2.06
C VAL A 221 6.50 37.26 -0.59
N LEU A 222 5.46 37.12 0.21
CA LEU A 222 5.55 36.56 1.56
C LEU A 222 5.54 35.03 1.45
N SER A 223 6.66 34.40 1.78
CA SER A 223 6.87 32.96 1.58
C SER A 223 6.38 32.11 2.75
N ILE A 224 6.63 32.54 3.99
CA ILE A 224 6.23 31.83 5.21
C ILE A 224 6.23 32.77 6.42
N PHE A 225 5.34 32.51 7.38
CA PHE A 225 5.21 33.20 8.65
C PHE A 225 5.44 32.24 9.84
N ALA A 226 6.11 32.73 10.90
CA ALA A 226 6.27 32.02 12.16
C ALA A 226 4.97 32.06 12.97
N ALA A 227 4.23 30.95 12.97
CA ALA A 227 2.85 30.84 13.45
C ALA A 227 2.54 31.43 14.84
N SER A 228 3.50 31.42 15.77
CA SER A 228 3.37 31.87 17.15
C SER A 228 4.35 33.01 17.50
N SER A 229 4.75 33.80 16.50
CA SER A 229 5.69 34.93 16.69
C SER A 229 5.05 36.12 17.40
N VAL A 230 3.88 36.56 16.95
CA VAL A 230 3.19 37.78 17.40
C VAL A 230 1.67 37.59 17.42
N SER A 231 0.96 38.43 18.19
CA SER A 231 -0.51 38.43 18.22
C SER A 231 -1.12 39.14 17.00
N THR A 232 -0.48 40.18 16.49
CA THR A 232 -0.90 40.91 15.29
C THR A 232 0.26 41.08 14.33
N TYR A 233 -0.03 41.08 13.02
CA TYR A 233 1.00 41.22 11.99
C TYR A 233 0.56 42.14 10.84
N VAL A 234 1.47 42.99 10.38
CA VAL A 234 1.27 43.87 9.22
C VAL A 234 2.22 43.45 8.11
N ILE A 235 1.69 43.00 6.98
CA ILE A 235 2.50 42.58 5.83
C ILE A 235 3.12 43.80 5.16
N ASP A 236 4.42 43.71 4.79
CA ASP A 236 5.14 44.75 4.06
C ASP A 236 4.38 45.26 2.83
N SER A 237 4.29 46.59 2.67
CA SER A 237 3.49 47.27 1.64
C SER A 237 3.98 47.05 0.21
N ARG A 238 5.19 46.51 0.01
CA ARG A 238 5.70 46.11 -1.32
C ARG A 238 5.18 44.74 -1.77
N CYS A 239 4.64 43.95 -0.84
CA CYS A 239 4.16 42.59 -1.09
C CYS A 239 3.01 42.59 -2.09
N THR A 240 3.12 41.76 -3.13
CA THR A 240 2.10 41.59 -4.17
C THR A 240 1.45 40.20 -4.13
N SER A 241 2.07 39.22 -3.48
CA SER A 241 1.54 37.86 -3.38
C SER A 241 1.84 37.20 -2.03
N ILE A 242 0.86 36.47 -1.50
CA ILE A 242 1.02 35.58 -0.34
C ILE A 242 1.11 34.14 -0.85
N ASN A 243 2.18 33.44 -0.52
CA ASN A 243 2.46 32.11 -1.04
C ASN A 243 1.49 31.04 -0.48
N TYR A 244 1.43 29.89 -1.15
CA TYR A 244 0.72 28.70 -0.71
C TYR A 244 1.13 28.31 0.71
N GLY A 245 0.16 28.20 1.63
CA GLY A 245 0.41 27.83 3.03
C GLY A 245 1.17 28.85 3.89
N ALA A 246 1.39 30.10 3.44
CA ALA A 246 2.32 31.02 4.10
C ALA A 246 1.99 31.37 5.58
N PHE A 247 0.72 31.40 5.96
CA PHE A 247 0.24 31.59 7.34
C PHE A 247 -0.45 30.32 7.88
N ILE A 248 -0.07 29.13 7.42
CA ILE A 248 -0.69 27.89 7.89
C ILE A 248 -0.57 27.74 9.41
N SER A 249 -1.66 27.36 10.06
CA SER A 249 -1.77 27.20 11.52
C SER A 249 -1.39 28.44 12.35
N CYS A 250 -1.46 29.64 11.75
CA CYS A 250 -1.11 30.89 12.40
C CYS A 250 -1.96 31.14 13.67
N GLN A 251 -1.30 31.62 14.72
CA GLN A 251 -1.90 31.93 16.03
C GLN A 251 -2.21 33.42 16.20
N CYS A 252 -1.96 34.27 15.21
CA CYS A 252 -2.34 35.68 15.25
C CYS A 252 -3.86 35.84 15.41
N THR A 253 -4.26 36.92 16.08
CA THR A 253 -5.66 37.35 16.17
C THR A 253 -6.04 38.32 15.05
N SER A 254 -5.07 39.02 14.46
CA SER A 254 -5.27 39.95 13.35
C SER A 254 -4.08 39.99 12.41
N ILE A 255 -4.34 40.06 11.10
CA ILE A 255 -3.34 40.23 10.04
C ILE A 255 -3.83 41.35 9.11
N THR A 256 -2.99 42.35 8.89
CA THR A 256 -3.24 43.43 7.93
C THR A 256 -2.56 43.11 6.60
N ILE A 257 -3.38 42.89 5.57
CA ILE A 257 -2.90 42.63 4.20
C ILE A 257 -2.95 43.94 3.39
N PRO A 258 -1.83 44.41 2.80
CA PRO A 258 -1.81 45.64 2.03
C PRO A 258 -2.57 45.50 0.70
N SER A 259 -3.07 46.62 0.19
CA SER A 259 -3.82 46.69 -1.07
C SER A 259 -3.00 46.34 -2.31
N SER A 260 -1.66 46.32 -2.19
CA SER A 260 -0.74 45.86 -3.24
C SER A 260 -0.84 44.36 -3.52
N VAL A 261 -1.39 43.57 -2.60
CA VAL A 261 -1.55 42.12 -2.76
C VAL A 261 -2.65 41.81 -3.78
N THR A 262 -2.30 41.06 -4.81
CA THR A 262 -3.21 40.63 -5.88
C THR A 262 -3.45 39.13 -5.89
N GLN A 263 -2.64 38.35 -5.15
CA GLN A 263 -2.73 36.89 -5.10
C GLN A 263 -2.53 36.36 -3.68
N ILE A 264 -3.37 35.40 -3.29
CA ILE A 264 -3.26 34.65 -2.03
C ILE A 264 -3.34 33.16 -2.37
N GLY A 265 -2.28 32.41 -2.08
CA GLY A 265 -2.18 31.00 -2.42
C GLY A 265 -3.15 30.10 -1.64
N GLY A 266 -3.38 28.89 -2.16
CA GLY A 266 -4.14 27.86 -1.45
C GLY A 266 -3.55 27.58 -0.07
N TYR A 267 -4.40 27.16 0.87
CA TYR A 267 -4.01 26.87 2.26
C TYR A 267 -3.35 28.04 3.02
N ALA A 268 -3.27 29.26 2.45
CA ALA A 268 -2.48 30.34 3.03
C ALA A 268 -2.78 30.62 4.50
N PHE A 269 -4.04 30.58 4.92
CA PHE A 269 -4.49 30.77 6.30
C PHE A 269 -5.12 29.51 6.90
N CYS A 270 -4.89 28.34 6.32
CA CYS A 270 -5.48 27.08 6.76
C CYS A 270 -5.12 26.79 8.23
N GLY A 271 -6.10 26.44 9.07
CA GLY A 271 -5.92 26.13 10.49
C GLY A 271 -5.63 27.34 11.39
N SER A 272 -5.74 28.58 10.87
CA SER A 272 -5.50 29.81 11.64
C SER A 272 -6.69 30.14 12.55
N SER A 273 -6.85 29.35 13.61
CA SER A 273 -8.06 29.31 14.46
C SER A 273 -8.32 30.57 15.29
N ASN A 274 -7.34 31.47 15.42
CA ASN A 274 -7.46 32.67 16.26
C ASN A 274 -7.91 33.92 15.50
N ILE A 275 -7.85 33.89 14.16
CA ILE A 275 -8.27 35.00 13.31
C ILE A 275 -9.79 35.02 13.20
N LYS A 276 -10.45 35.95 13.89
CA LYS A 276 -11.92 36.07 13.89
C LYS A 276 -12.45 36.86 12.70
N GLN A 277 -11.68 37.82 12.21
CA GLN A 277 -11.98 38.62 11.03
C GLN A 277 -10.69 38.94 10.27
N ILE A 278 -10.81 39.07 8.95
CA ILE A 278 -9.71 39.47 8.08
C ILE A 278 -10.25 40.32 6.93
N THR A 279 -9.58 41.41 6.61
CA THR A 279 -9.90 42.24 5.44
C THR A 279 -9.09 41.74 4.25
N LEU A 280 -9.78 41.30 3.20
CA LEU A 280 -9.15 40.84 1.97
C LEU A 280 -8.80 42.03 1.06
N PRO A 281 -7.65 42.01 0.34
CA PRO A 281 -7.27 43.09 -0.55
C PRO A 281 -8.27 43.27 -1.70
N PRO A 282 -8.63 44.50 -2.09
CA PRO A 282 -9.67 44.76 -3.10
C PRO A 282 -9.30 44.29 -4.52
N SER A 283 -8.02 44.03 -4.79
CA SER A 283 -7.49 43.63 -6.10
C SER A 283 -7.50 42.12 -6.36
N ILE A 284 -7.73 41.27 -5.36
CA ILE A 284 -7.69 39.82 -5.58
C ILE A 284 -8.85 39.38 -6.46
N THR A 285 -8.59 38.40 -7.33
CA THR A 285 -9.58 37.86 -8.27
C THR A 285 -10.01 36.44 -7.95
N ARG A 286 -9.32 35.79 -7.01
CA ARG A 286 -9.52 34.39 -6.63
C ARG A 286 -9.29 34.20 -5.14
N ILE A 287 -10.05 33.31 -4.52
CA ILE A 287 -9.76 32.71 -3.22
C ILE A 287 -9.44 31.25 -3.51
N GLU A 288 -8.19 30.85 -3.29
CA GLU A 288 -7.73 29.51 -3.68
C GLU A 288 -8.24 28.40 -2.75
N ALA A 289 -8.10 27.15 -3.20
CA ALA A 289 -8.56 25.98 -2.47
C ALA A 289 -8.01 25.92 -1.03
N SER A 290 -8.88 25.60 -0.08
CA SER A 290 -8.58 25.54 1.37
C SER A 290 -7.91 26.79 1.98
N CYS A 291 -7.92 27.95 1.30
CA CYS A 291 -7.20 29.16 1.72
C CYS A 291 -7.46 29.55 3.19
N PHE A 292 -8.70 29.47 3.64
CA PHE A 292 -9.16 29.79 5.00
C PHE A 292 -9.79 28.57 5.69
N SER A 293 -9.48 27.34 5.27
CA SER A 293 -10.06 26.14 5.87
C SER A 293 -9.66 26.01 7.35
N GLY A 294 -10.59 25.72 8.25
CA GLY A 294 -10.33 25.56 9.68
C GLY A 294 -9.80 26.83 10.39
N SER A 295 -10.06 28.01 9.82
CA SER A 295 -9.78 29.30 10.45
C SER A 295 -10.84 29.68 11.48
N GLY A 296 -10.54 30.67 12.32
CA GLY A 296 -11.44 31.17 13.36
C GLY A 296 -12.51 32.16 12.89
N LEU A 297 -12.68 32.33 11.57
CA LEU A 297 -13.47 33.42 11.00
C LEU A 297 -14.95 33.32 11.43
N THR A 298 -15.48 34.43 11.94
CA THR A 298 -16.92 34.56 12.26
C THR A 298 -17.71 35.24 11.16
N SER A 299 -17.03 36.05 10.33
CA SER A 299 -17.61 36.76 9.20
C SER A 299 -16.56 36.97 8.12
N ILE A 300 -16.97 36.98 6.84
CA ILE A 300 -16.09 37.34 5.74
C ILE A 300 -16.81 38.21 4.70
N ASP A 301 -16.14 39.30 4.32
CA ASP A 301 -16.51 40.16 3.20
C ASP A 301 -15.57 39.83 2.02
N ILE A 302 -16.13 39.28 0.95
CA ILE A 302 -15.38 38.88 -0.24
C ILE A 302 -15.31 40.06 -1.23
N PRO A 303 -14.11 40.48 -1.67
CA PRO A 303 -13.93 41.64 -2.56
C PRO A 303 -14.62 41.50 -3.92
N ASP A 304 -15.04 42.64 -4.49
CA ASP A 304 -15.90 42.71 -5.68
C ASP A 304 -15.26 42.14 -6.95
N LYS A 305 -13.92 42.10 -7.03
CA LYS A 305 -13.17 41.56 -8.16
C LYS A 305 -13.01 40.03 -8.12
N VAL A 306 -13.40 39.37 -7.02
CA VAL A 306 -13.30 37.91 -6.90
C VAL A 306 -14.30 37.24 -7.83
N LYS A 307 -13.77 36.40 -8.73
CA LYS A 307 -14.52 35.58 -9.68
C LYS A 307 -14.61 34.11 -9.27
N TYR A 308 -13.63 33.63 -8.50
CA TYR A 308 -13.48 32.22 -8.17
C TYR A 308 -13.24 32.02 -6.67
N ILE A 309 -13.99 31.12 -6.06
CA ILE A 309 -13.75 30.60 -4.70
C ILE A 309 -13.46 29.10 -4.84
N GLY A 310 -12.29 28.65 -4.42
CA GLY A 310 -11.85 27.26 -4.59
C GLY A 310 -12.56 26.26 -3.69
N ALA A 311 -12.41 24.98 -4.05
CA ALA A 311 -12.93 23.88 -3.24
C ALA A 311 -12.39 23.97 -1.81
N TYR A 312 -13.27 23.74 -0.83
CA TYR A 312 -12.95 23.79 0.60
C TYR A 312 -12.38 25.13 1.11
N ALA A 313 -12.44 26.23 0.36
CA ALA A 313 -11.80 27.51 0.69
C ALA A 313 -12.03 27.99 2.14
N PHE A 314 -13.24 27.81 2.68
CA PHE A 314 -13.67 28.15 4.03
C PHE A 314 -14.24 26.93 4.77
N SER A 315 -13.93 25.71 4.34
CA SER A 315 -14.41 24.49 5.00
C SER A 315 -13.92 24.44 6.45
N LEU A 316 -14.63 23.71 7.32
CA LEU A 316 -14.27 23.57 8.74
C LEU A 316 -14.24 24.88 9.56
N ASN A 317 -14.67 26.03 9.00
CA ASN A 317 -14.86 27.26 9.76
C ASN A 317 -16.14 27.20 10.60
N THR A 318 -16.11 26.44 11.69
CA THR A 318 -17.29 26.13 12.52
C THR A 318 -17.92 27.34 13.20
N PHE A 319 -17.23 28.48 13.26
CA PHE A 319 -17.72 29.73 13.86
C PHE A 319 -18.22 30.76 12.83
N LEU A 320 -18.13 30.47 11.54
CA LEU A 320 -18.58 31.37 10.49
C LEU A 320 -20.09 31.57 10.60
N LYS A 321 -20.56 32.82 10.56
CA LYS A 321 -21.97 33.20 10.68
C LYS A 321 -22.45 34.06 9.52
N THR A 322 -21.59 34.90 8.96
CA THR A 322 -21.98 35.79 7.86
C THR A 322 -20.97 35.74 6.72
N VAL A 323 -21.48 35.63 5.50
CA VAL A 323 -20.69 35.64 4.27
C VAL A 323 -21.32 36.64 3.32
N LEU A 324 -20.54 37.64 2.91
CA LEU A 324 -20.92 38.60 1.88
C LEU A 324 -20.18 38.25 0.59
N LEU A 325 -20.93 37.73 -0.40
CA LEU A 325 -20.45 37.29 -1.71
C LEU A 325 -20.45 38.46 -2.72
N PRO A 326 -19.47 38.53 -3.63
CA PRO A 326 -19.38 39.64 -4.59
C PRO A 326 -20.28 39.41 -5.80
N GLU A 327 -20.61 40.50 -6.49
CA GLU A 327 -21.43 40.46 -7.72
C GLU A 327 -20.74 39.75 -8.90
N ASN A 328 -19.41 39.84 -9.01
CA ASN A 328 -18.66 39.25 -10.14
C ASN A 328 -18.27 37.78 -9.93
N LEU A 329 -18.79 37.13 -8.90
CA LEU A 329 -18.52 35.72 -8.62
C LEU A 329 -19.10 34.85 -9.74
N THR A 330 -18.24 34.11 -10.43
CA THR A 330 -18.62 33.20 -11.53
C THR A 330 -18.56 31.74 -11.11
N GLU A 331 -17.75 31.41 -10.11
CA GLU A 331 -17.55 30.02 -9.72
C GLU A 331 -17.28 29.86 -8.22
N VAL A 332 -17.96 28.87 -7.62
CA VAL A 332 -17.63 28.33 -6.30
C VAL A 332 -17.26 26.85 -6.45
N GLY A 333 -16.15 26.44 -5.85
CA GLY A 333 -15.69 25.07 -5.78
C GLY A 333 -16.49 24.27 -4.76
N GLY A 334 -16.52 22.95 -4.93
CA GLY A 334 -17.38 22.15 -4.08
C GLY A 334 -16.91 22.08 -2.62
N GLY A 335 -17.89 22.03 -1.71
CA GLY A 335 -17.64 22.08 -0.26
C GLY A 335 -16.90 23.35 0.23
N ALA A 336 -16.96 24.45 -0.52
CA ALA A 336 -16.21 25.67 -0.22
C ALA A 336 -16.50 26.27 1.16
N PHE A 337 -17.70 26.11 1.70
CA PHE A 337 -18.12 26.66 2.99
C PHE A 337 -18.46 25.55 3.99
N PRO A 338 -18.52 25.84 5.31
CA PRO A 338 -19.02 24.89 6.28
C PRO A 338 -20.51 24.64 6.04
N SER A 339 -20.97 23.42 6.30
CA SER A 339 -22.40 23.15 6.37
C SER A 339 -22.92 23.56 7.74
N SER A 340 -23.90 24.45 7.79
CA SER A 340 -24.42 25.01 9.03
C SER A 340 -25.85 25.53 8.84
N ASN A 341 -26.65 25.46 9.91
CA ASN A 341 -27.97 26.06 9.93
C ASN A 341 -27.92 27.58 10.16
N ASP A 342 -26.82 28.10 10.71
CA ASP A 342 -26.73 29.47 11.24
C ASP A 342 -25.97 30.45 10.34
N ILE A 343 -25.40 29.98 9.22
CA ILE A 343 -24.69 30.86 8.28
C ILE A 343 -25.69 31.63 7.42
N ASN A 344 -25.59 32.95 7.44
CA ASN A 344 -26.29 33.85 6.54
C ASN A 344 -25.39 34.23 5.36
N PHE A 345 -25.86 33.96 4.15
CA PHE A 345 -25.23 34.35 2.90
C PHE A 345 -25.96 35.54 2.29
N THR A 346 -25.22 36.56 1.90
CA THR A 346 -25.75 37.74 1.21
C THR A 346 -24.90 38.03 -0.02
N PHE A 347 -25.50 38.61 -1.05
CA PHE A 347 -24.81 39.01 -2.27
C PHE A 347 -24.77 40.55 -2.35
N LYS A 348 -23.61 41.09 -2.74
CA LYS A 348 -23.45 42.54 -2.99
C LYS A 348 -24.23 43.03 -4.21
N GLY A 349 -24.55 42.11 -5.13
CA GLY A 349 -25.24 42.40 -6.37
C GLY A 349 -25.62 41.11 -7.09
N ASN A 350 -25.89 41.20 -8.39
CA ASN A 350 -26.38 40.09 -9.18
C ASN A 350 -25.26 39.16 -9.66
N SER A 351 -25.01 38.07 -8.93
CA SER A 351 -23.97 37.09 -9.23
C SER A 351 -24.42 35.99 -10.21
N SER A 352 -23.47 35.38 -10.91
CA SER A 352 -23.67 34.13 -11.65
C SER A 352 -23.79 32.90 -10.75
N ILE A 353 -23.64 33.06 -9.43
CA ILE A 353 -23.90 32.06 -8.41
C ILE A 353 -25.13 32.49 -7.62
N THR A 354 -25.99 31.54 -7.26
CA THR A 354 -27.19 31.77 -6.46
C THR A 354 -27.33 30.69 -5.40
N ILE A 355 -28.19 30.94 -4.41
CA ILE A 355 -28.63 29.94 -3.44
C ILE A 355 -30.13 29.75 -3.64
N ASP A 356 -30.55 28.52 -3.92
CA ASP A 356 -31.97 28.21 -4.16
C ASP A 356 -32.76 28.10 -2.84
N ASN A 357 -34.06 27.82 -2.96
CA ASN A 357 -34.95 27.63 -1.81
C ASN A 357 -34.67 26.35 -0.99
N GLN A 358 -33.88 25.41 -1.52
CA GLN A 358 -33.41 24.20 -0.84
C GLN A 358 -32.03 24.40 -0.17
N MET A 359 -31.49 25.63 -0.22
CA MET A 359 -30.15 25.97 0.26
C MET A 359 -29.02 25.27 -0.50
N LEU A 360 -29.24 24.98 -1.79
CA LEU A 360 -28.20 24.58 -2.73
C LEU A 360 -27.52 25.83 -3.27
N MET A 361 -26.20 25.90 -3.11
CA MET A 361 -25.37 26.89 -3.80
C MET A 361 -25.05 26.37 -5.21
N ILE A 362 -25.57 27.05 -6.22
CA ILE A 362 -25.59 26.61 -7.62
C ILE A 362 -25.19 27.74 -8.57
N SER A 363 -24.78 27.40 -9.79
CA SER A 363 -24.69 28.40 -10.85
C SER A 363 -26.09 28.90 -11.23
N LYS A 364 -26.20 30.17 -11.63
CA LYS A 364 -27.47 30.85 -11.92
C LYS A 364 -28.22 30.26 -13.11
N ASP A 365 -27.50 29.61 -14.01
CA ASP A 365 -28.05 28.82 -15.13
C ASP A 365 -28.41 27.38 -14.73
N ASN A 366 -28.26 27.03 -13.44
CA ASN A 366 -28.45 25.71 -12.85
C ASN A 366 -27.55 24.60 -13.44
N SER A 367 -26.47 24.95 -14.15
CA SER A 367 -25.59 23.96 -14.79
C SER A 367 -24.66 23.22 -13.83
N SER A 368 -24.38 23.77 -12.64
CA SER A 368 -23.51 23.14 -11.65
C SER A 368 -23.97 23.36 -10.22
N ILE A 369 -23.76 22.33 -9.37
CA ILE A 369 -24.03 22.40 -7.93
C ILE A 369 -22.70 22.43 -7.19
N SER A 370 -22.49 23.50 -6.42
CA SER A 370 -21.27 23.67 -5.62
C SER A 370 -21.40 22.98 -4.27
N MET A 371 -22.50 23.20 -3.54
CA MET A 371 -22.73 22.51 -2.27
C MET A 371 -24.15 22.66 -1.74
N LEU A 372 -24.56 21.69 -0.92
CA LEU A 372 -25.70 21.81 -0.02
C LEU A 372 -25.25 22.43 1.31
N LEU A 373 -25.83 23.59 1.66
CA LEU A 373 -25.41 24.37 2.83
C LEU A 373 -25.98 23.84 4.15
N LYS A 374 -27.16 23.21 4.12
CA LYS A 374 -27.85 22.73 5.32
C LYS A 374 -27.46 21.28 5.64
N PRO A 375 -26.99 20.97 6.87
CA PRO A 375 -26.60 19.61 7.24
C PRO A 375 -27.78 18.65 7.44
N ASP A 376 -28.94 19.18 7.85
CA ASP A 376 -30.09 18.37 8.28
C ASP A 376 -31.12 18.12 7.17
N THR A 377 -30.82 18.50 5.93
CA THR A 377 -31.71 18.29 4.79
C THR A 377 -31.90 16.80 4.53
N VAL A 378 -33.16 16.35 4.54
CA VAL A 378 -33.54 14.94 4.36
C VAL A 378 -33.68 14.55 2.88
N GLN A 379 -34.11 15.49 2.04
CA GLN A 379 -34.32 15.29 0.62
C GLN A 379 -34.00 16.57 -0.15
N ILE A 380 -33.45 16.42 -1.35
CA ILE A 380 -33.29 17.51 -2.32
C ILE A 380 -33.77 17.08 -3.70
N THR A 381 -34.20 18.05 -4.50
CA THR A 381 -34.49 17.88 -5.92
C THR A 381 -33.49 18.68 -6.74
N LEU A 382 -32.79 18.00 -7.65
CA LEU A 382 -31.79 18.58 -8.53
C LEU A 382 -32.48 19.28 -9.72
N PRO A 383 -32.02 20.48 -10.11
CA PRO A 383 -32.45 21.11 -11.35
C PRO A 383 -32.10 20.28 -12.58
N ILE A 384 -33.00 20.23 -13.58
CA ILE A 384 -32.81 19.40 -14.78
C ILE A 384 -31.59 19.79 -15.60
N GLN A 385 -31.22 21.07 -15.64
CA GLN A 385 -30.08 21.59 -16.39
C GLN A 385 -28.71 21.28 -15.74
N THR A 386 -28.72 20.67 -14.54
CA THR A 386 -27.47 20.34 -13.84
C THR A 386 -26.65 19.38 -14.68
N LYS A 387 -25.43 19.78 -15.04
CA LYS A 387 -24.45 18.95 -15.74
C LYS A 387 -23.39 18.41 -14.79
N GLU A 388 -23.04 19.18 -13.77
CA GLU A 388 -21.97 18.85 -12.84
C GLU A 388 -22.42 18.93 -11.38
N ILE A 389 -22.16 17.86 -10.63
CA ILE A 389 -22.14 17.90 -9.17
C ILE A 389 -20.68 18.00 -8.74
N LYS A 390 -20.27 19.15 -8.19
CA LYS A 390 -18.87 19.40 -7.85
C LYS A 390 -18.38 18.53 -6.69
N SER A 391 -17.06 18.42 -6.56
CA SER A 391 -16.42 17.64 -5.50
C SER A 391 -16.89 18.03 -4.11
N SER A 392 -17.26 17.05 -3.27
CA SER A 392 -17.83 17.28 -1.93
C SER A 392 -19.10 18.12 -1.85
N ALA A 393 -19.84 18.32 -2.93
CA ALA A 393 -21.07 19.12 -2.90
C ALA A 393 -22.08 18.69 -1.81
N PHE A 394 -22.19 17.39 -1.56
CA PHE A 394 -23.04 16.80 -0.54
C PHE A 394 -22.25 16.02 0.51
N SER A 395 -20.92 16.14 0.56
CA SER A 395 -20.09 15.38 1.50
C SER A 395 -20.55 15.56 2.95
N GLY A 396 -20.65 14.45 3.68
CA GLY A 396 -21.02 14.39 5.09
C GLY A 396 -22.49 14.72 5.39
N LYS A 397 -23.40 14.74 4.40
CA LYS A 397 -24.83 15.00 4.62
C LYS A 397 -25.54 13.76 5.17
N LYS A 398 -25.30 13.50 6.46
CA LYS A 398 -25.76 12.30 7.17
C LYS A 398 -27.28 12.18 7.28
N SER A 399 -28.03 13.27 7.13
CA SER A 399 -29.51 13.25 7.16
C SER A 399 -30.14 13.05 5.77
N LEU A 400 -29.37 13.24 4.70
CA LEU A 400 -29.87 13.15 3.32
C LEU A 400 -30.18 11.69 2.98
N THR A 401 -31.46 11.41 2.72
CA THR A 401 -31.95 10.05 2.42
C THR A 401 -32.27 9.84 0.95
N THR A 402 -32.73 10.89 0.26
CA THR A 402 -33.22 10.81 -1.11
C THR A 402 -32.78 12.01 -1.92
N ILE A 403 -32.33 11.77 -3.14
CA ILE A 403 -32.11 12.78 -4.16
C ILE A 403 -33.12 12.54 -5.29
N LYS A 404 -33.75 13.60 -5.76
CA LYS A 404 -34.67 13.58 -6.91
C LYS A 404 -34.12 14.47 -8.02
N CYS A 405 -34.71 14.37 -9.20
CA CYS A 405 -34.45 15.28 -10.32
C CYS A 405 -35.80 15.74 -10.89
N ASP A 406 -35.91 17.02 -11.24
CA ASP A 406 -37.10 17.60 -11.88
C ASP A 406 -37.16 17.25 -13.38
N GLY A 407 -37.29 15.96 -13.69
CA GLY A 407 -37.29 15.43 -15.06
C GLY A 407 -36.03 14.63 -15.41
N ILE A 408 -35.69 14.57 -16.69
CA ILE A 408 -34.56 13.79 -17.20
C ILE A 408 -33.25 14.55 -16.94
N SER A 409 -32.43 14.04 -16.03
CA SER A 409 -31.16 14.66 -15.65
C SER A 409 -30.20 14.87 -16.82
N GLU A 410 -29.55 16.04 -16.87
CA GLU A 410 -28.44 16.35 -17.76
C GLU A 410 -27.04 16.07 -17.19
N ILE A 411 -26.96 15.56 -15.95
CA ILE A 411 -25.69 15.31 -15.26
C ILE A 411 -24.78 14.42 -16.10
N ASP A 412 -23.58 14.92 -16.39
CA ASP A 412 -22.52 14.17 -17.04
C ASP A 412 -21.31 13.91 -16.12
N THR A 413 -21.20 14.64 -15.02
CA THR A 413 -20.05 14.57 -14.10
C THR A 413 -20.47 14.62 -12.65
N ILE A 414 -20.00 13.65 -11.86
CA ILE A 414 -20.08 13.65 -10.39
C ILE A 414 -18.65 13.69 -9.85
N GLY A 415 -18.30 14.78 -9.18
CA GLY A 415 -16.94 15.03 -8.69
C GLY A 415 -16.52 14.18 -7.49
N ASP A 416 -15.25 14.26 -7.15
CA ASP A 416 -14.65 13.53 -6.03
C ASP A 416 -15.39 13.82 -4.71
N TYR A 417 -15.63 12.80 -3.90
CA TYR A 417 -16.28 12.90 -2.61
C TYR A 417 -17.70 13.53 -2.65
N ALA A 418 -18.33 13.69 -3.82
CA ALA A 418 -19.59 14.41 -3.98
C ALA A 418 -20.66 14.04 -2.95
N PHE A 419 -20.84 12.74 -2.66
CA PHE A 419 -21.75 12.16 -1.66
C PHE A 419 -21.00 11.34 -0.59
N PHE A 420 -19.71 11.60 -0.40
CA PHE A 420 -18.89 10.89 0.56
C PHE A 420 -19.50 10.96 1.96
N SER A 421 -19.62 9.82 2.64
CA SER A 421 -20.18 9.74 4.00
C SER A 421 -21.60 10.33 4.14
N CYS A 422 -22.40 10.31 3.07
CA CYS A 422 -23.86 10.47 3.16
C CYS A 422 -24.50 9.17 3.66
N THR A 423 -24.27 8.85 4.93
CA THR A 423 -24.56 7.53 5.53
C THR A 423 -26.04 7.15 5.59
N SER A 424 -26.96 8.05 5.22
CA SER A 424 -28.39 7.79 5.13
C SER A 424 -28.92 7.79 3.69
N LEU A 425 -28.10 8.09 2.69
CA LEU A 425 -28.52 8.24 1.30
C LEU A 425 -28.84 6.87 0.70
N LYS A 426 -30.14 6.64 0.43
CA LYS A 426 -30.69 5.37 -0.06
C LYS A 426 -31.07 5.39 -1.53
N SER A 427 -31.52 6.54 -2.01
CA SER A 427 -32.12 6.67 -3.35
C SER A 427 -31.60 7.91 -4.08
N ILE A 428 -31.23 7.71 -5.34
CA ILE A 428 -30.81 8.73 -6.29
C ILE A 428 -31.55 8.51 -7.61
N PRO A 429 -31.72 9.54 -8.46
CA PRO A 429 -32.32 9.36 -9.76
C PRO A 429 -31.33 8.70 -10.74
N TYR A 430 -31.86 8.16 -11.84
CA TYR A 430 -31.03 7.70 -12.97
C TYR A 430 -30.45 8.89 -13.74
N PHE A 431 -29.18 8.79 -14.15
CA PHE A 431 -28.43 9.84 -14.84
C PHE A 431 -28.05 9.40 -16.26
N PRO A 432 -28.89 9.63 -17.29
CA PRO A 432 -28.67 9.04 -18.63
C PRO A 432 -27.48 9.63 -19.41
N LYS A 433 -27.02 10.83 -19.07
CA LYS A 433 -25.86 11.50 -19.71
C LYS A 433 -24.55 11.33 -18.93
N LEU A 434 -24.55 10.54 -17.85
CA LEU A 434 -23.42 10.42 -16.94
C LEU A 434 -22.19 9.82 -17.62
N LYS A 435 -21.09 10.56 -17.62
CA LYS A 435 -19.80 10.15 -18.20
C LYS A 435 -18.81 9.72 -17.14
N THR A 436 -18.75 10.43 -16.02
CA THR A 436 -17.70 10.23 -15.01
C THR A 436 -18.22 10.32 -13.59
N ILE A 437 -17.67 9.48 -12.71
CA ILE A 437 -17.83 9.55 -11.26
C ILE A 437 -16.44 9.57 -10.62
N GLY A 438 -16.20 10.57 -9.77
CA GLY A 438 -14.93 10.82 -9.11
C GLY A 438 -14.59 9.89 -7.95
N ILE A 439 -13.41 10.10 -7.38
CA ILE A 439 -12.83 9.34 -6.27
C ILE A 439 -13.75 9.46 -5.04
N HIS A 440 -14.03 8.35 -4.36
CA HIS A 440 -14.88 8.30 -3.15
C HIS A 440 -16.30 8.90 -3.28
N ALA A 441 -16.79 9.18 -4.50
CA ALA A 441 -18.00 9.96 -4.72
C ALA A 441 -19.24 9.46 -3.96
N PHE A 442 -19.46 8.15 -3.84
CA PHE A 442 -20.56 7.51 -3.11
C PHE A 442 -20.09 6.64 -1.94
N SER A 443 -18.83 6.73 -1.55
CA SER A 443 -18.26 5.89 -0.49
C SER A 443 -18.98 6.11 0.84
N TYR A 444 -19.30 5.00 1.52
CA TYR A 444 -20.08 4.96 2.76
C TYR A 444 -21.53 5.50 2.66
N THR A 445 -22.12 5.49 1.47
CA THR A 445 -23.58 5.66 1.31
C THR A 445 -24.31 4.34 1.57
N ILE A 446 -25.65 4.36 1.56
CA ILE A 446 -26.50 3.18 1.75
C ILE A 446 -27.49 3.00 0.59
N LEU A 447 -27.02 3.21 -0.64
CA LEU A 447 -27.81 2.98 -1.85
C LEU A 447 -28.36 1.55 -1.83
N SER A 448 -29.68 1.42 -1.96
CA SER A 448 -30.39 0.15 -1.77
C SER A 448 -31.11 -0.35 -3.02
N SER A 449 -30.81 0.24 -4.17
CA SER A 449 -31.37 -0.11 -5.47
C SER A 449 -30.24 -0.35 -6.46
N GLU A 450 -30.55 -1.03 -7.56
CA GLU A 450 -29.60 -1.23 -8.64
C GLU A 450 -29.03 0.11 -9.15
N PHE A 451 -27.72 0.17 -9.36
CA PHE A 451 -27.08 1.32 -9.98
C PHE A 451 -26.84 1.05 -11.47
N LEU A 452 -27.44 1.87 -12.33
CA LEU A 452 -27.35 1.76 -13.78
C LEU A 452 -26.37 2.80 -14.32
N PHE A 453 -25.28 2.33 -14.95
CA PHE A 453 -24.31 3.17 -15.64
C PHE A 453 -24.69 3.26 -17.14
N PRO A 454 -24.94 4.47 -17.68
CA PRO A 454 -25.50 4.64 -19.03
C PRO A 454 -24.49 4.37 -20.15
N GLU A 455 -24.97 4.38 -21.39
CA GLU A 455 -24.16 4.25 -22.62
C GLU A 455 -23.01 5.28 -22.72
N SER A 456 -23.22 6.49 -22.18
CA SER A 456 -22.24 7.57 -22.20
C SER A 456 -21.13 7.43 -21.15
N PHE A 457 -21.20 6.44 -20.26
CA PHE A 457 -20.29 6.32 -19.12
C PHE A 457 -18.88 5.90 -19.54
N THR A 458 -17.84 6.52 -18.99
CA THR A 458 -16.44 6.32 -19.43
C THR A 458 -15.48 5.97 -18.30
N SER A 459 -15.67 6.51 -17.10
CA SER A 459 -14.72 6.31 -16.01
C SER A 459 -15.33 6.36 -14.62
N LEU A 460 -14.87 5.45 -13.78
CA LEU A 460 -15.21 5.37 -12.37
C LEU A 460 -13.95 5.49 -11.51
N GLY A 461 -13.91 6.48 -10.61
CA GLY A 461 -12.76 6.83 -9.77
C GLY A 461 -12.52 5.83 -8.63
N GLU A 462 -11.33 5.91 -8.02
CA GLU A 462 -10.92 5.03 -6.92
C GLU A 462 -11.87 5.13 -5.74
N TYR A 463 -12.20 3.99 -5.12
CA TYR A 463 -13.09 3.92 -3.95
C TYR A 463 -14.49 4.54 -4.13
N SER A 464 -14.89 4.90 -5.35
CA SER A 464 -16.12 5.64 -5.67
C SER A 464 -17.39 5.05 -5.04
N PHE A 465 -17.55 3.73 -5.02
CA PHE A 465 -18.67 3.01 -4.38
C PHE A 465 -18.22 2.16 -3.19
N SER A 466 -17.04 2.44 -2.61
CA SER A 466 -16.52 1.60 -1.52
C SER A 466 -17.40 1.63 -0.27
N ASN A 467 -17.51 0.47 0.37
CA ASN A 467 -18.25 0.23 1.61
C ASN A 467 -19.75 0.61 1.52
N ILE A 468 -20.37 0.45 0.35
CA ILE A 468 -21.84 0.54 0.23
C ILE A 468 -22.41 -0.86 0.49
N VAL A 469 -22.66 -1.13 1.77
CA VAL A 469 -23.05 -2.47 2.25
C VAL A 469 -24.48 -2.88 1.89
N THR A 470 -25.24 -2.03 1.19
CA THR A 470 -26.64 -2.26 0.81
C THR A 470 -26.88 -2.37 -0.70
N LEU A 471 -25.87 -2.08 -1.53
CA LEU A 471 -26.01 -2.01 -2.98
C LEU A 471 -26.25 -3.42 -3.55
N PRO A 472 -27.43 -3.73 -4.13
CA PRO A 472 -27.75 -5.11 -4.52
C PRO A 472 -27.16 -5.53 -5.87
N SER A 473 -27.11 -4.64 -6.85
CA SER A 473 -26.56 -4.90 -8.18
C SER A 473 -26.09 -3.64 -8.90
N ILE A 474 -25.22 -3.85 -9.88
CA ILE A 474 -24.77 -2.82 -10.83
C ILE A 474 -24.86 -3.34 -12.27
N SER A 475 -25.12 -2.44 -13.21
CA SER A 475 -25.13 -2.74 -14.65
C SER A 475 -24.45 -1.63 -15.46
N PHE A 476 -23.55 -2.01 -16.37
CA PHE A 476 -22.88 -1.10 -17.29
C PHE A 476 -23.37 -1.31 -18.72
N ALA A 477 -23.85 -0.23 -19.36
CA ALA A 477 -24.28 -0.21 -20.76
C ALA A 477 -23.33 0.59 -21.67
N SER A 478 -22.11 0.90 -21.22
CA SER A 478 -21.23 1.85 -21.90
C SER A 478 -20.86 1.43 -23.33
N THR A 479 -21.06 2.36 -24.27
CA THR A 479 -20.68 2.25 -25.69
C THR A 479 -19.50 3.15 -26.06
N ALA A 480 -18.83 3.73 -25.07
CA ALA A 480 -17.65 4.56 -25.26
C ALA A 480 -16.47 3.74 -25.82
N LYS A 481 -15.41 4.43 -26.27
CA LYS A 481 -14.19 3.74 -26.72
C LYS A 481 -13.57 2.88 -25.62
N THR A 482 -13.60 3.38 -24.39
CA THR A 482 -12.97 2.76 -23.21
C THR A 482 -13.85 2.99 -21.98
N LEU A 483 -13.99 1.97 -21.15
CA LEU A 483 -14.57 2.04 -19.81
C LEU A 483 -13.49 1.69 -18.79
N THR A 484 -13.09 2.67 -17.98
CA THR A 484 -12.10 2.47 -16.91
C THR A 484 -12.76 2.42 -15.54
N ILE A 485 -12.59 1.31 -14.82
CA ILE A 485 -13.02 1.16 -13.44
C ILE A 485 -11.76 1.12 -12.55
N SER A 486 -11.54 2.19 -11.80
CA SER A 486 -10.31 2.38 -11.02
C SER A 486 -10.23 1.46 -9.79
N ASN A 487 -9.07 1.45 -9.15
CA ASN A 487 -8.77 0.60 -8.00
C ASN A 487 -9.83 0.75 -6.89
N TYR A 488 -10.20 -0.37 -6.27
CA TYR A 488 -11.12 -0.43 -5.11
C TYR A 488 -12.51 0.18 -5.34
N ALA A 489 -12.96 0.37 -6.60
CA ALA A 489 -14.20 1.09 -6.89
C ALA A 489 -15.42 0.56 -6.13
N PHE A 490 -15.58 -0.76 -5.98
CA PHE A 490 -16.66 -1.41 -5.22
C PHE A 490 -16.15 -2.20 -4.00
N PHE A 491 -14.99 -1.84 -3.46
CA PHE A 491 -14.40 -2.50 -2.30
C PHE A 491 -15.38 -2.55 -1.12
N GLY A 492 -15.63 -3.73 -0.55
CA GLY A 492 -16.47 -3.90 0.63
C GLY A 492 -17.98 -3.73 0.38
N CYS A 493 -18.44 -3.79 -0.86
CA CYS A 493 -19.88 -3.82 -1.18
C CYS A 493 -20.47 -5.21 -0.89
N THR A 494 -20.61 -5.55 0.39
CA THR A 494 -20.93 -6.92 0.85
C THR A 494 -22.28 -7.46 0.37
N SER A 495 -23.25 -6.60 0.03
CA SER A 495 -24.55 -6.99 -0.53
C SER A 495 -24.60 -7.04 -2.06
N LEU A 496 -23.51 -6.68 -2.75
CA LEU A 496 -23.46 -6.69 -4.21
C LEU A 496 -23.52 -8.12 -4.71
N SER A 497 -24.68 -8.51 -5.24
CA SER A 497 -24.97 -9.87 -5.69
C SER A 497 -24.75 -10.08 -7.18
N ARG A 498 -24.74 -8.99 -7.95
CA ARG A 498 -24.60 -8.99 -9.41
C ARG A 498 -23.84 -7.76 -9.90
N ALA A 499 -22.83 -8.00 -10.73
CA ALA A 499 -22.16 -6.98 -11.53
C ALA A 499 -22.26 -7.37 -13.02
N SER A 500 -23.03 -6.59 -13.79
CA SER A 500 -23.30 -6.89 -15.21
C SER A 500 -22.55 -5.95 -16.14
N PHE A 501 -21.94 -6.54 -17.18
CA PHE A 501 -21.31 -5.84 -18.31
C PHE A 501 -21.90 -6.30 -19.65
N ASP A 502 -23.04 -6.99 -19.63
CA ASP A 502 -23.60 -7.69 -20.80
C ASP A 502 -24.01 -6.72 -21.94
N GLU A 503 -24.36 -5.48 -21.59
CA GLU A 503 -24.72 -4.42 -22.56
C GLU A 503 -23.54 -3.50 -22.91
N CYS A 504 -22.34 -3.80 -22.41
CA CYS A 504 -21.17 -2.95 -22.61
C CYS A 504 -20.37 -3.39 -23.85
N THR A 505 -20.15 -2.47 -24.78
CA THR A 505 -19.32 -2.67 -25.99
C THR A 505 -17.99 -1.93 -25.93
N SER A 506 -17.72 -1.24 -24.82
CA SER A 506 -16.46 -0.51 -24.58
C SER A 506 -15.28 -1.46 -24.37
N ASN A 507 -14.06 -1.00 -24.63
CA ASN A 507 -12.88 -1.69 -24.08
C ASN A 507 -12.84 -1.48 -22.57
N ILE A 508 -13.06 -2.55 -21.80
CA ILE A 508 -13.17 -2.50 -20.34
C ILE A 508 -11.81 -2.74 -19.70
N SER A 509 -11.42 -1.87 -18.77
CA SER A 509 -10.24 -2.02 -17.91
C SER A 509 -10.66 -1.97 -16.45
N LEU A 510 -10.46 -3.07 -15.72
CA LEU A 510 -10.71 -3.18 -14.28
C LEU A 510 -9.39 -3.05 -13.52
N GLY A 511 -9.31 -2.09 -12.59
CA GLY A 511 -8.16 -1.89 -11.72
C GLY A 511 -8.03 -2.93 -10.61
N MET A 512 -7.11 -2.67 -9.67
CA MET A 512 -6.83 -3.57 -8.55
C MET A 512 -8.00 -3.60 -7.57
N ASN A 513 -8.31 -4.77 -7.03
CA ASN A 513 -9.24 -4.94 -5.91
C ASN A 513 -10.64 -4.33 -6.13
N VAL A 514 -11.12 -4.26 -7.37
CA VAL A 514 -12.39 -3.58 -7.74
C VAL A 514 -13.59 -4.14 -6.97
N PHE A 515 -13.72 -5.47 -6.88
CA PHE A 515 -14.83 -6.14 -6.18
C PHE A 515 -14.37 -6.87 -4.91
N THR A 516 -13.20 -6.54 -4.36
CA THR A 516 -12.71 -7.20 -3.14
C THR A 516 -13.73 -7.09 -2.01
N ASP A 517 -13.93 -8.19 -1.29
CA ASP A 517 -14.91 -8.33 -0.20
C ASP A 517 -16.39 -8.14 -0.62
N CYS A 518 -16.72 -8.24 -1.91
CA CYS A 518 -18.10 -8.40 -2.40
C CYS A 518 -18.61 -9.82 -2.13
N SER A 519 -18.81 -10.16 -0.86
CA SER A 519 -19.11 -11.53 -0.40
C SER A 519 -20.44 -12.10 -0.92
N SER A 520 -21.38 -11.27 -1.38
CA SER A 520 -22.64 -11.72 -1.98
C SER A 520 -22.57 -11.96 -3.49
N LEU A 521 -21.46 -11.63 -4.16
CA LEU A 521 -21.33 -11.76 -5.61
C LEU A 521 -21.18 -13.24 -5.97
N ILE A 522 -22.19 -13.83 -6.60
CA ILE A 522 -22.25 -15.29 -6.86
C ILE A 522 -21.65 -15.65 -8.23
N MET A 523 -21.80 -14.78 -9.21
CA MET A 523 -21.37 -15.03 -10.59
C MET A 523 -20.59 -13.84 -11.14
N PHE A 524 -19.56 -14.14 -11.92
CA PHE A 524 -18.84 -13.13 -12.71
C PHE A 524 -18.63 -13.62 -14.14
N ARG A 525 -18.94 -12.77 -15.13
CA ARG A 525 -18.77 -13.08 -16.55
C ARG A 525 -17.64 -12.23 -17.11
N VAL A 526 -16.62 -12.89 -17.64
CA VAL A 526 -15.51 -12.23 -18.35
C VAL A 526 -15.85 -12.21 -19.83
N SER A 527 -16.12 -11.02 -20.38
CA SER A 527 -16.41 -10.84 -21.80
C SER A 527 -15.15 -10.56 -22.63
N SER A 528 -15.26 -10.74 -23.93
CA SER A 528 -14.24 -10.40 -24.94
C SER A 528 -13.87 -8.90 -24.97
N HIS A 529 -14.72 -8.06 -24.38
CA HIS A 529 -14.52 -6.62 -24.24
C HIS A 529 -13.62 -6.25 -23.05
N MET A 530 -13.41 -7.15 -22.08
CA MET A 530 -12.50 -6.93 -20.95
C MET A 530 -11.03 -7.07 -21.37
N LYS A 531 -10.39 -5.92 -21.63
CA LYS A 531 -8.99 -5.81 -22.09
C LYS A 531 -7.97 -5.96 -20.98
N SER A 532 -8.34 -5.62 -19.76
CA SER A 532 -7.47 -5.83 -18.60
C SER A 532 -8.30 -6.02 -17.33
N ILE A 533 -7.83 -6.95 -16.49
CA ILE A 533 -8.29 -7.13 -15.11
C ILE A 533 -7.03 -7.14 -14.25
N ASP A 534 -6.95 -6.29 -13.24
CA ASP A 534 -5.76 -6.20 -12.38
C ASP A 534 -5.90 -7.06 -11.11
N SER A 535 -4.84 -7.08 -10.32
CA SER A 535 -4.67 -7.96 -9.16
C SER A 535 -5.79 -7.82 -8.14
N GLY A 536 -6.24 -8.96 -7.60
CA GLY A 536 -7.21 -9.01 -6.50
C GLY A 536 -8.64 -8.61 -6.85
N CYS A 537 -8.97 -8.44 -8.14
CA CYS A 537 -10.27 -7.95 -8.60
C CYS A 537 -11.48 -8.64 -7.94
N LEU A 538 -11.45 -9.98 -7.75
CA LEU A 538 -12.51 -10.77 -7.12
C LEU A 538 -12.08 -11.39 -5.77
N MET A 539 -11.10 -10.80 -5.08
CA MET A 539 -10.62 -11.34 -3.80
C MET A 539 -11.74 -11.38 -2.74
N ASN A 540 -11.86 -12.50 -2.02
CA ASN A 540 -12.86 -12.75 -0.98
C ASN A 540 -14.34 -12.59 -1.45
N CYS A 541 -14.62 -12.76 -2.74
CA CYS A 541 -15.98 -12.75 -3.25
C CYS A 541 -16.70 -14.08 -2.99
N GLY A 542 -18.04 -14.04 -3.00
CA GLY A 542 -18.90 -15.22 -2.84
C GLY A 542 -19.05 -16.10 -4.09
N ILE A 543 -18.11 -16.01 -5.05
CA ILE A 543 -18.24 -16.56 -6.39
C ILE A 543 -18.43 -18.07 -6.35
N ARG A 544 -19.46 -18.56 -7.03
CA ARG A 544 -19.72 -19.98 -7.32
C ARG A 544 -19.46 -20.33 -8.78
N THR A 545 -19.61 -19.36 -9.68
CA THR A 545 -19.49 -19.56 -11.12
C THR A 545 -18.75 -18.40 -11.76
N ILE A 546 -17.71 -18.70 -12.52
CA ILE A 546 -17.04 -17.77 -13.41
C ILE A 546 -17.11 -18.31 -14.84
N THR A 547 -17.47 -17.46 -15.80
CA THR A 547 -17.56 -17.86 -17.22
C THR A 547 -16.72 -16.93 -18.07
N PHE A 548 -16.06 -17.49 -19.08
CA PHE A 548 -15.26 -16.77 -20.05
C PHE A 548 -15.93 -16.90 -21.42
N GLU A 549 -16.22 -15.76 -22.05
CA GLU A 549 -16.85 -15.74 -23.37
C GLU A 549 -15.97 -16.48 -24.39
N ASN A 550 -16.56 -17.39 -25.16
CA ASN A 550 -15.87 -18.24 -26.14
C ASN A 550 -14.71 -19.08 -25.57
N SER A 551 -14.63 -19.28 -24.25
CA SER A 551 -13.51 -19.94 -23.57
C SER A 551 -12.14 -19.27 -23.83
N GLU A 552 -12.15 -17.97 -24.12
CA GLU A 552 -10.97 -17.15 -24.35
C GLU A 552 -11.06 -15.84 -23.57
N THR A 553 -9.93 -15.15 -23.46
CA THR A 553 -9.80 -13.82 -22.87
C THR A 553 -9.01 -12.94 -23.81
N SER A 554 -9.10 -11.62 -23.65
CA SER A 554 -8.29 -10.70 -24.47
C SER A 554 -6.91 -10.37 -23.87
N PHE A 555 -6.58 -11.01 -22.75
CA PHE A 555 -5.30 -10.99 -22.06
C PHE A 555 -4.79 -12.42 -21.91
N ASP A 556 -3.50 -12.63 -21.74
CA ASP A 556 -2.85 -13.95 -21.71
C ASP A 556 -2.47 -14.41 -20.30
N SER A 557 -2.76 -13.62 -19.27
CA SER A 557 -2.45 -13.96 -17.89
C SER A 557 -3.63 -13.77 -16.96
N LEU A 558 -3.91 -14.79 -16.15
CA LEU A 558 -4.80 -14.64 -15.01
C LEU A 558 -4.09 -13.82 -13.92
N PRO A 559 -4.71 -12.73 -13.42
CA PRO A 559 -4.04 -11.80 -12.52
C PRO A 559 -3.64 -12.42 -11.18
N SER A 560 -2.63 -11.84 -10.53
CA SER A 560 -2.28 -12.23 -9.16
C SER A 560 -3.44 -11.97 -8.20
N MET A 561 -3.67 -12.88 -7.26
CA MET A 561 -4.76 -12.83 -6.28
C MET A 561 -6.17 -12.72 -6.87
N PHE A 562 -6.37 -12.99 -8.17
CA PHE A 562 -7.61 -12.73 -8.88
C PHE A 562 -8.88 -13.19 -8.14
N MET A 563 -8.87 -14.43 -7.63
CA MET A 563 -9.97 -15.04 -6.87
C MET A 563 -9.50 -15.56 -5.51
N LYS A 564 -8.47 -14.95 -4.92
CA LYS A 564 -7.96 -15.35 -3.61
C LYS A 564 -9.07 -15.27 -2.56
N GLY A 565 -9.25 -16.33 -1.78
CA GLY A 565 -10.23 -16.40 -0.70
C GLY A 565 -11.68 -16.60 -1.16
N CYS A 566 -11.93 -16.90 -2.44
CA CYS A 566 -13.26 -17.28 -2.91
C CYS A 566 -13.62 -18.70 -2.47
N THR A 567 -14.20 -18.86 -1.28
CA THR A 567 -14.45 -20.17 -0.66
C THR A 567 -15.68 -20.92 -1.19
N ASN A 568 -16.42 -20.36 -2.15
CA ASN A 568 -17.67 -20.95 -2.67
C ASN A 568 -17.55 -21.58 -4.07
N ILE A 569 -16.40 -21.40 -4.74
CA ILE A 569 -16.16 -21.96 -6.08
C ILE A 569 -15.59 -23.37 -5.96
N GLU A 570 -16.21 -24.33 -6.65
CA GLU A 570 -15.79 -25.74 -6.64
C GLU A 570 -15.14 -26.19 -7.96
N GLU A 571 -15.42 -25.49 -9.07
CA GLU A 571 -14.89 -25.79 -10.40
C GLU A 571 -14.55 -24.50 -11.14
N ILE A 572 -13.47 -24.53 -11.92
CA ILE A 572 -13.11 -23.46 -12.86
C ILE A 572 -12.60 -24.04 -14.17
N LEU A 573 -13.03 -23.43 -15.27
CA LEU A 573 -12.48 -23.67 -16.60
C LEU A 573 -11.48 -22.56 -16.94
N ILE A 574 -10.21 -22.91 -17.10
CA ILE A 574 -9.17 -21.97 -17.50
C ILE A 574 -9.29 -21.72 -19.02
N PRO A 575 -9.34 -20.46 -19.50
CA PRO A 575 -9.42 -20.14 -20.92
C PRO A 575 -8.22 -20.66 -21.72
N ASN A 576 -8.46 -21.04 -22.98
CA ASN A 576 -7.47 -21.71 -23.82
C ASN A 576 -6.30 -20.81 -24.25
N ASN A 577 -6.39 -19.50 -24.09
CA ASN A 577 -5.34 -18.55 -24.47
C ASN A 577 -4.48 -18.08 -23.26
N ILE A 578 -4.73 -18.59 -22.05
CA ILE A 578 -3.96 -18.21 -20.86
C ILE A 578 -2.60 -18.89 -20.86
N VAL A 579 -1.55 -18.07 -20.84
CA VAL A 579 -0.14 -18.46 -20.75
C VAL A 579 0.35 -18.51 -19.30
N THR A 580 -0.13 -17.61 -18.44
CA THR A 580 0.37 -17.49 -17.05
C THR A 580 -0.76 -17.46 -16.02
N ILE A 581 -0.66 -18.30 -14.98
CA ILE A 581 -1.50 -18.22 -13.78
C ILE A 581 -0.76 -17.45 -12.69
N GLY A 582 -1.31 -16.29 -12.31
CA GLY A 582 -0.69 -15.32 -11.39
C GLY A 582 -0.45 -15.81 -9.96
N THR A 583 0.35 -15.05 -9.22
CA THR A 583 0.69 -15.35 -7.81
C THR A 583 -0.57 -15.35 -6.96
N GLU A 584 -0.79 -16.40 -6.15
CA GLU A 584 -1.98 -16.54 -5.29
C GLU A 584 -3.33 -16.45 -6.02
N CYS A 585 -3.38 -16.65 -7.35
CA CYS A 585 -4.57 -16.45 -8.19
C CYS A 585 -5.83 -17.13 -7.64
N PHE A 586 -5.72 -18.38 -7.18
CA PHE A 586 -6.80 -19.19 -6.63
C PHE A 586 -6.55 -19.58 -5.17
N SER A 587 -5.65 -18.90 -4.48
CA SER A 587 -5.29 -19.27 -3.10
C SER A 587 -6.51 -19.22 -2.18
N GLY A 588 -6.69 -20.27 -1.36
CA GLY A 588 -7.81 -20.37 -0.41
C GLY A 588 -9.18 -20.56 -1.06
N THR A 589 -9.24 -21.10 -2.27
CA THR A 589 -10.52 -21.47 -2.92
C THR A 589 -10.94 -22.89 -2.56
N SER A 590 -12.20 -23.23 -2.83
CA SER A 590 -12.76 -24.58 -2.58
C SER A 590 -12.78 -25.45 -3.83
N ILE A 591 -11.95 -25.13 -4.84
CA ILE A 591 -11.88 -25.87 -6.09
C ILE A 591 -11.51 -27.32 -5.80
N ARG A 592 -12.26 -28.28 -6.34
CA ARG A 592 -12.03 -29.71 -6.13
C ARG A 592 -11.16 -30.34 -7.20
N THR A 593 -11.39 -29.94 -8.44
CA THR A 593 -10.62 -30.40 -9.60
C THR A 593 -10.28 -29.21 -10.47
N ILE A 594 -9.11 -29.23 -11.09
CA ILE A 594 -8.72 -28.21 -12.05
C ILE A 594 -8.03 -28.80 -13.26
N LYS A 595 -8.40 -28.29 -14.44
CA LYS A 595 -7.76 -28.60 -15.71
C LYS A 595 -6.84 -27.47 -16.12
N ILE A 596 -5.57 -27.78 -16.34
CA ILE A 596 -4.55 -26.84 -16.84
C ILE A 596 -4.37 -27.10 -18.36
N PRO A 597 -4.82 -26.17 -19.24
CA PRO A 597 -4.74 -26.36 -20.68
C PRO A 597 -3.29 -26.30 -21.19
N ASP A 598 -3.08 -26.71 -22.44
CA ASP A 598 -1.75 -26.79 -23.05
C ASP A 598 -1.09 -25.42 -23.27
N SER A 599 -1.88 -24.35 -23.37
CA SER A 599 -1.41 -22.98 -23.47
C SER A 599 -0.69 -22.44 -22.25
N VAL A 600 -0.89 -23.03 -21.06
CA VAL A 600 -0.25 -22.55 -19.83
C VAL A 600 1.24 -22.90 -19.84
N GLU A 601 2.09 -21.87 -19.85
CA GLU A 601 3.54 -21.98 -19.79
C GLU A 601 4.09 -21.74 -18.37
N SER A 602 3.39 -20.97 -17.53
CA SER A 602 3.90 -20.56 -16.22
C SER A 602 2.87 -20.62 -15.09
N LEU A 603 3.24 -21.28 -13.99
CA LEU A 603 2.54 -21.25 -12.71
C LEU A 603 3.33 -20.44 -11.69
N LEU A 604 2.78 -19.32 -11.23
CA LEU A 604 3.45 -18.44 -10.26
C LEU A 604 3.20 -18.87 -8.80
N SER A 605 3.98 -18.31 -7.88
CA SER A 605 4.02 -18.74 -6.48
C SER A 605 2.65 -18.80 -5.83
N ASN A 606 2.41 -19.86 -5.04
CA ASN A 606 1.20 -20.02 -4.23
C ASN A 606 -0.13 -19.95 -5.02
N CYS A 607 -0.14 -20.14 -6.35
CA CYS A 607 -1.34 -19.92 -7.17
C CYS A 607 -2.55 -20.76 -6.74
N PHE A 608 -2.35 -21.91 -6.09
CA PHE A 608 -3.39 -22.76 -5.49
C PHE A 608 -3.19 -22.97 -3.98
N SER A 609 -2.39 -22.15 -3.30
CA SER A 609 -2.08 -22.38 -1.89
C SER A 609 -3.33 -22.29 -1.03
N GLY A 610 -3.51 -23.24 -0.11
CA GLY A 610 -4.64 -23.30 0.81
C GLY A 610 -5.95 -23.79 0.17
N CYS A 611 -5.92 -24.32 -1.06
CA CYS A 611 -7.07 -24.98 -1.65
C CYS A 611 -7.30 -26.36 -1.00
N GLN A 612 -7.86 -26.35 0.21
CA GLN A 612 -7.97 -27.55 1.05
C GLN A 612 -8.91 -28.61 0.45
N SER A 613 -9.81 -28.23 -0.46
CA SER A 613 -10.72 -29.13 -1.17
C SER A 613 -10.16 -29.67 -2.49
N LEU A 614 -9.00 -29.20 -2.95
CA LEU A 614 -8.41 -29.61 -4.22
C LEU A 614 -7.92 -31.05 -4.13
N GLU A 615 -8.55 -31.96 -4.86
CA GLU A 615 -8.28 -33.40 -4.85
C GLU A 615 -7.45 -33.83 -6.06
N HIS A 616 -7.69 -33.22 -7.23
CA HIS A 616 -7.17 -33.66 -8.52
C HIS A 616 -6.75 -32.47 -9.39
N VAL A 617 -5.54 -32.53 -9.94
CA VAL A 617 -5.04 -31.57 -10.93
C VAL A 617 -4.74 -32.31 -12.24
N ASP A 618 -5.46 -31.94 -13.29
CA ASP A 618 -5.30 -32.50 -14.63
C ASP A 618 -4.54 -31.51 -15.51
N ILE A 619 -3.25 -31.75 -15.72
CA ILE A 619 -2.40 -31.02 -16.65
C ILE A 619 -2.45 -31.73 -18.01
N SER A 620 -2.68 -30.96 -19.08
CA SER A 620 -2.71 -31.52 -20.45
C SER A 620 -1.48 -32.38 -20.75
N SER A 621 -1.67 -33.53 -21.40
CA SER A 621 -0.54 -34.39 -21.80
C SER A 621 0.36 -33.75 -22.86
N THR A 622 -0.13 -32.73 -23.56
CA THR A 622 0.61 -31.90 -24.55
C THR A 622 1.03 -30.55 -23.99
N CYS A 623 1.14 -30.42 -22.66
CA CYS A 623 1.37 -29.15 -21.98
C CYS A 623 2.68 -28.43 -22.34
N ASN A 624 2.63 -27.09 -22.44
CA ASN A 624 3.79 -26.22 -22.70
C ASN A 624 4.47 -25.66 -21.43
N LEU A 625 4.19 -26.19 -20.24
CA LEU A 625 4.76 -25.70 -18.97
C LEU A 625 6.29 -25.57 -19.06
N ALA A 626 6.77 -24.35 -18.88
CA ALA A 626 8.17 -23.94 -18.94
C ALA A 626 8.69 -23.42 -17.58
N SER A 627 7.79 -22.96 -16.70
CA SER A 627 8.14 -22.48 -15.35
C SER A 627 7.11 -22.88 -14.29
N ILE A 628 7.60 -23.36 -13.14
CA ILE A 628 6.81 -23.66 -11.94
C ILE A 628 7.50 -22.99 -10.75
N SER A 629 6.80 -22.06 -10.10
CA SER A 629 7.29 -21.38 -8.90
C SER A 629 7.12 -22.25 -7.65
N PRO A 630 7.79 -21.92 -6.54
CA PRO A 630 7.64 -22.69 -5.30
C PRO A 630 6.23 -22.62 -4.70
N ALA A 631 5.89 -23.62 -3.88
CA ALA A 631 4.73 -23.64 -2.99
C ALA A 631 3.35 -23.50 -3.69
N ILE A 632 3.22 -23.87 -4.97
CA ILE A 632 1.95 -23.73 -5.70
C ILE A 632 0.76 -24.43 -5.02
N PHE A 633 1.00 -25.58 -4.36
CA PHE A 633 0.00 -26.36 -3.63
C PHE A 633 0.26 -26.42 -2.12
N GLU A 634 0.95 -25.42 -1.55
CA GLU A 634 1.15 -25.34 -0.11
C GLU A 634 -0.22 -25.36 0.60
N GLN A 635 -0.37 -26.18 1.64
CA GLN A 635 -1.62 -26.39 2.39
C GLN A 635 -2.81 -26.95 1.57
N CYS A 636 -2.57 -27.58 0.41
CA CYS A 636 -3.58 -28.38 -0.30
C CYS A 636 -3.72 -29.76 0.33
N THR A 637 -4.41 -29.85 1.46
CA THR A 637 -4.50 -31.05 2.30
C THR A 637 -5.35 -32.19 1.73
N SER A 638 -5.92 -32.04 0.53
CA SER A 638 -6.68 -33.11 -0.15
C SER A 638 -6.06 -33.54 -1.49
N LEU A 639 -5.00 -32.85 -1.95
CA LEU A 639 -4.46 -33.06 -3.29
C LEU A 639 -3.66 -34.36 -3.34
N SER A 640 -4.28 -35.38 -3.92
CA SER A 640 -3.76 -36.75 -3.96
C SER A 640 -3.31 -37.20 -5.33
N TYR A 641 -3.63 -36.42 -6.38
CA TYR A 641 -3.34 -36.78 -7.76
C TYR A 641 -3.01 -35.56 -8.62
N ILE A 642 -1.93 -35.68 -9.38
CA ILE A 642 -1.58 -34.82 -10.52
C ILE A 642 -1.39 -35.75 -11.73
N SER A 643 -2.02 -35.43 -12.86
CA SER A 643 -1.93 -36.26 -14.08
C SER A 643 -0.50 -36.35 -14.61
N ASP A 644 -0.19 -37.47 -15.26
CA ASP A 644 1.10 -37.65 -15.93
C ASP A 644 1.13 -36.80 -17.21
N PHE A 645 2.22 -36.07 -17.40
CA PHE A 645 2.43 -35.22 -18.57
C PHE A 645 3.92 -35.09 -18.92
N VAL A 646 4.20 -34.62 -20.13
CA VAL A 646 5.55 -34.30 -20.59
C VAL A 646 5.53 -32.94 -21.28
N SER A 647 6.42 -32.03 -20.85
CA SER A 647 6.70 -30.76 -21.51
C SER A 647 8.18 -30.67 -21.92
N SER A 648 8.58 -29.55 -22.54
CA SER A 648 10.00 -29.30 -22.86
C SER A 648 10.89 -29.21 -21.61
N LYS A 649 10.32 -28.89 -20.45
CA LYS A 649 11.05 -28.65 -19.19
C LYS A 649 10.70 -29.62 -18.08
N PHE A 650 9.50 -30.18 -18.06
CA PHE A 650 9.01 -30.98 -16.94
C PHE A 650 8.42 -32.31 -17.39
N VAL A 651 8.44 -33.27 -16.47
CA VAL A 651 7.76 -34.55 -16.60
C VAL A 651 7.08 -34.86 -15.28
N CYS A 652 5.81 -35.25 -15.32
CA CYS A 652 5.09 -35.75 -14.15
C CYS A 652 4.98 -37.27 -14.24
N GLN A 653 5.36 -37.94 -13.16
CA GLN A 653 5.19 -39.37 -12.98
C GLN A 653 4.73 -39.64 -11.56
N ASN A 654 3.65 -40.41 -11.40
CA ASN A 654 3.08 -40.75 -10.09
C ASN A 654 2.85 -39.50 -9.24
N SER A 655 2.22 -38.48 -9.84
CA SER A 655 1.90 -37.21 -9.18
C SER A 655 3.10 -36.44 -8.61
N THR A 656 4.30 -36.74 -9.14
CA THR A 656 5.55 -36.05 -8.81
C THR A 656 6.12 -35.42 -10.07
N ILE A 657 6.39 -34.12 -10.02
CA ILE A 657 6.91 -33.32 -11.14
C ILE A 657 8.43 -33.20 -11.00
N TYR A 658 9.13 -33.63 -12.04
CA TYR A 658 10.57 -33.52 -12.22
C TYR A 658 10.89 -32.58 -13.40
N ASP A 659 12.14 -32.14 -13.54
CA ASP A 659 12.60 -31.67 -14.84
C ASP A 659 12.64 -32.82 -15.86
N SER A 660 12.64 -32.49 -17.15
CA SER A 660 12.63 -33.47 -18.25
C SER A 660 13.81 -34.47 -18.23
N ASN A 661 14.89 -34.15 -17.52
CA ASN A 661 16.07 -35.01 -17.36
C ASN A 661 16.13 -35.76 -16.02
N PHE A 662 15.12 -35.60 -15.14
CA PHE A 662 15.07 -36.16 -13.78
C PHE A 662 16.23 -35.72 -12.86
N LYS A 663 16.87 -34.58 -13.12
CA LYS A 663 17.91 -33.97 -12.28
C LYS A 663 17.34 -33.16 -11.12
N SER A 664 16.13 -32.62 -11.23
CA SER A 664 15.48 -31.83 -10.19
C SER A 664 14.05 -32.34 -9.96
N VAL A 665 13.64 -32.43 -8.71
CA VAL A 665 12.22 -32.63 -8.33
C VAL A 665 11.64 -31.32 -7.82
N TYR A 666 10.51 -30.91 -8.40
CA TYR A 666 9.88 -29.62 -8.19
C TYR A 666 8.67 -29.69 -7.28
N LEU A 667 7.91 -30.78 -7.37
CA LEU A 667 6.65 -30.89 -6.65
C LEU A 667 6.21 -32.33 -6.50
N HIS A 668 5.63 -32.65 -5.36
CA HIS A 668 4.90 -33.87 -5.08
C HIS A 668 3.53 -33.52 -4.53
N ALA A 669 2.48 -34.21 -4.99
CA ALA A 669 1.14 -33.97 -4.48
C ALA A 669 1.04 -34.29 -2.97
N PRO A 670 0.59 -33.36 -2.11
CA PRO A 670 0.70 -33.49 -0.65
C PRO A 670 0.03 -34.72 -0.04
N THR A 671 -1.02 -35.28 -0.63
CA THR A 671 -1.74 -36.44 -0.06
C THR A 671 -1.71 -37.70 -0.92
N CYS A 672 -0.73 -37.80 -1.83
CA CYS A 672 -0.40 -39.08 -2.43
C CYS A 672 -0.12 -40.11 -1.34
N LYS A 673 -0.61 -41.34 -1.50
CA LYS A 673 -0.46 -42.42 -0.50
C LYS A 673 0.91 -43.09 -0.53
N ASP A 674 1.91 -42.43 -1.09
CA ASP A 674 3.27 -42.91 -1.18
C ASP A 674 3.94 -42.82 0.20
N ASN A 675 4.15 -43.98 0.81
CA ASN A 675 4.82 -44.07 2.11
C ASN A 675 6.35 -44.16 1.99
N TYR A 676 6.85 -44.54 0.81
CA TYR A 676 8.26 -44.73 0.50
C TYR A 676 8.60 -44.02 -0.81
N ILE A 677 9.51 -43.05 -0.75
CA ILE A 677 10.02 -42.33 -1.91
C ILE A 677 11.47 -42.75 -2.15
N SER A 678 11.72 -43.29 -3.35
CA SER A 678 13.05 -43.53 -3.88
C SER A 678 13.19 -42.78 -5.19
N PHE A 679 14.29 -42.07 -5.36
CA PHE A 679 14.54 -41.22 -6.51
C PHE A 679 15.33 -41.92 -7.61
N ASP A 680 15.20 -41.42 -8.84
CA ASP A 680 16.06 -41.79 -9.96
C ASP A 680 17.53 -41.46 -9.65
N ARG A 681 18.47 -42.28 -10.15
CA ARG A 681 19.91 -42.09 -9.97
C ARG A 681 20.43 -40.75 -10.55
N ARG A 682 19.68 -40.15 -11.48
CA ARG A 682 19.97 -38.85 -12.10
C ARG A 682 19.63 -37.66 -11.21
N LEU A 683 18.88 -37.84 -10.12
CA LEU A 683 18.44 -36.75 -9.27
C LEU A 683 19.65 -36.05 -8.61
N VAL A 684 19.77 -34.75 -8.85
CA VAL A 684 20.79 -33.85 -8.30
C VAL A 684 20.20 -32.91 -7.25
N LYS A 685 18.94 -32.47 -7.41
CA LYS A 685 18.35 -31.43 -6.54
C LYS A 685 16.92 -31.75 -6.14
N VAL A 686 16.60 -31.47 -4.88
CA VAL A 686 15.23 -31.29 -4.40
C VAL A 686 14.97 -29.80 -4.32
N GLU A 687 14.03 -29.28 -5.10
CA GLU A 687 13.77 -27.83 -5.19
C GLU A 687 12.99 -27.30 -3.97
N GLU A 688 12.83 -25.98 -3.90
CA GLU A 688 12.10 -25.30 -2.81
C GLU A 688 10.65 -25.80 -2.71
N SER A 689 10.23 -26.16 -1.49
CA SER A 689 8.89 -26.67 -1.18
C SER A 689 8.44 -27.92 -1.94
N ALA A 690 9.36 -28.69 -2.54
CA ALA A 690 9.01 -29.80 -3.43
C ALA A 690 8.10 -30.88 -2.78
N PHE A 691 8.25 -31.14 -1.49
CA PHE A 691 7.46 -32.10 -0.71
C PHE A 691 6.70 -31.43 0.44
N ILE A 692 6.48 -30.11 0.37
CA ILE A 692 5.81 -29.38 1.45
C ILE A 692 4.44 -29.98 1.76
N ASN A 693 4.12 -30.12 3.05
CA ASN A 693 2.89 -30.72 3.56
C ASN A 693 2.63 -32.17 3.12
N SER A 694 3.63 -32.91 2.62
CA SER A 694 3.42 -34.31 2.20
C SER A 694 3.02 -35.18 3.39
N ALA A 695 1.76 -35.63 3.39
CA ALA A 695 1.07 -36.15 4.54
C ALA A 695 1.29 -37.65 4.77
N TYR A 696 1.77 -38.42 3.79
CA TYR A 696 1.91 -39.88 3.87
C TYR A 696 3.34 -40.41 3.80
N ILE A 697 4.30 -39.58 3.36
CA ILE A 697 5.69 -40.00 3.20
C ILE A 697 6.26 -40.37 4.58
N GLU A 698 6.73 -41.61 4.72
CA GLU A 698 7.36 -42.12 5.94
C GLU A 698 8.87 -42.31 5.76
N PHE A 699 9.31 -42.68 4.56
CA PHE A 699 10.70 -43.01 4.25
C PHE A 699 11.13 -42.32 2.97
N VAL A 700 12.26 -41.62 3.03
CA VAL A 700 12.91 -41.00 1.86
C VAL A 700 14.33 -41.53 1.74
N VAL A 701 14.65 -42.15 0.62
CA VAL A 701 15.98 -42.69 0.33
C VAL A 701 16.54 -42.03 -0.92
N PHE A 702 17.68 -41.36 -0.77
CA PHE A 702 18.49 -40.92 -1.90
C PHE A 702 19.44 -42.04 -2.31
N VAL A 703 19.66 -42.18 -3.62
CA VAL A 703 20.72 -43.03 -4.14
C VAL A 703 22.06 -42.40 -3.80
N ASP A 704 23.02 -43.22 -3.34
CA ASP A 704 24.35 -42.74 -2.96
C ASP A 704 25.00 -41.94 -4.11
N ASN A 705 25.55 -40.78 -3.74
CA ASN A 705 26.27 -39.85 -4.62
C ASN A 705 25.46 -39.15 -5.73
N SER A 706 24.12 -39.21 -5.72
CA SER A 706 23.31 -38.50 -6.74
C SER A 706 22.94 -37.07 -6.32
N VAL A 707 22.34 -36.90 -5.13
CA VAL A 707 21.77 -35.62 -4.70
C VAL A 707 22.83 -34.70 -4.08
N VAL A 708 22.82 -33.43 -4.50
CA VAL A 708 23.76 -32.38 -4.08
C VAL A 708 23.08 -31.32 -3.21
N SER A 709 21.80 -31.01 -3.44
CA SER A 709 21.10 -29.94 -2.70
C SER A 709 19.65 -30.27 -2.36
N ILE A 710 19.25 -29.92 -1.14
CA ILE A 710 17.86 -29.92 -0.67
C ILE A 710 17.42 -28.47 -0.47
N GLY A 711 16.33 -28.07 -1.11
CA GLY A 711 15.82 -26.70 -1.14
C GLY A 711 15.26 -26.22 0.21
N LYS A 712 14.97 -24.91 0.27
CA LYS A 712 14.25 -24.28 1.39
C LYS A 712 12.87 -24.91 1.54
N ARG A 713 12.40 -25.14 2.76
CA ARG A 713 11.06 -25.71 3.07
C ARG A 713 10.73 -27.04 2.34
N ALA A 714 11.74 -27.74 1.80
CA ALA A 714 11.53 -28.85 0.87
C ALA A 714 10.66 -29.98 1.42
N PHE A 715 10.79 -30.33 2.69
CA PHE A 715 9.98 -31.33 3.40
C PHE A 715 9.24 -30.71 4.59
N GLU A 716 9.00 -29.40 4.58
CA GLU A 716 8.31 -28.74 5.69
C GLU A 716 6.92 -29.36 5.88
N SER A 717 6.58 -29.63 7.15
CA SER A 717 5.31 -30.23 7.56
C SER A 717 5.05 -31.62 6.97
N CYS A 718 6.09 -32.38 6.61
CA CYS A 718 5.99 -33.84 6.40
C CYS A 718 5.84 -34.56 7.74
N THR A 719 4.65 -34.53 8.33
CA THR A 719 4.40 -34.96 9.71
C THR A 719 4.62 -36.45 9.96
N ARG A 720 4.51 -37.29 8.93
CA ARG A 720 4.74 -38.75 9.00
C ARG A 720 6.15 -39.19 8.63
N LEU A 721 7.04 -38.29 8.22
CA LEU A 721 8.40 -38.64 7.82
C LEU A 721 9.17 -39.20 9.02
N LYS A 722 9.43 -40.52 9.01
CA LYS A 722 10.13 -41.25 10.08
C LYS A 722 11.63 -41.30 9.85
N GLN A 723 12.04 -41.43 8.59
CA GLN A 723 13.45 -41.59 8.24
C GLN A 723 13.77 -40.94 6.89
N ILE A 724 14.91 -40.26 6.84
CA ILE A 724 15.54 -39.76 5.61
C ILE A 724 17.04 -40.04 5.66
N SER A 725 17.59 -40.62 4.60
CA SER A 725 19.05 -40.76 4.44
C SER A 725 19.61 -39.50 3.78
N ILE A 726 20.68 -38.89 4.30
CA ILE A 726 21.33 -37.73 3.66
C ILE A 726 22.80 -38.08 3.31
N PRO A 727 23.08 -38.46 2.04
CA PRO A 727 24.40 -38.92 1.63
C PRO A 727 25.44 -37.79 1.66
N SER A 728 26.72 -38.16 1.63
CA SER A 728 27.86 -37.22 1.69
C SER A 728 27.91 -36.24 0.52
N SER A 729 27.28 -36.59 -0.61
CA SER A 729 27.14 -35.73 -1.77
C SER A 729 26.26 -34.50 -1.53
N VAL A 730 25.37 -34.53 -0.52
CA VAL A 730 24.55 -33.35 -0.20
C VAL A 730 25.44 -32.30 0.47
N THR A 731 25.63 -31.17 -0.22
CA THR A 731 26.46 -30.06 0.24
C THR A 731 25.64 -28.86 0.72
N PHE A 732 24.33 -28.82 0.42
CA PHE A 732 23.44 -27.73 0.78
C PHE A 732 22.07 -28.23 1.24
N ILE A 733 21.56 -27.65 2.33
CA ILE A 733 20.19 -27.83 2.83
C ILE A 733 19.62 -26.43 3.12
N GLY A 734 18.47 -26.11 2.56
CA GLY A 734 17.81 -24.82 2.73
C GLY A 734 17.25 -24.60 4.14
N GLU A 735 16.94 -23.33 4.46
CA GLU A 735 16.24 -22.95 5.70
C GLU A 735 14.89 -23.68 5.78
N ASP A 736 14.49 -24.11 6.98
CA ASP A 736 13.20 -24.74 7.26
C ASP A 736 12.87 -26.03 6.45
N ALA A 737 13.86 -26.64 5.80
CA ALA A 737 13.66 -27.82 4.95
C ALA A 737 12.94 -29.00 5.64
N PHE A 738 13.01 -29.12 6.96
CA PHE A 738 12.41 -30.17 7.80
C PHE A 738 11.59 -29.60 8.97
N THR A 739 11.20 -28.32 8.89
CA THR A 739 10.34 -27.70 9.92
C THR A 739 9.03 -28.49 10.03
N ASN A 740 8.53 -28.71 11.25
CA ASN A 740 7.31 -29.50 11.52
C ASN A 740 7.33 -30.98 11.07
N CYS A 741 8.52 -31.60 10.88
CA CYS A 741 8.67 -33.05 10.68
C CYS A 741 8.65 -33.82 12.03
N GLU A 742 7.52 -33.86 12.72
CA GLU A 742 7.43 -34.36 14.11
C GLU A 742 7.75 -35.86 14.30
N SER A 743 7.54 -36.67 13.26
CA SER A 743 7.86 -38.12 13.29
C SER A 743 9.34 -38.43 13.11
N LEU A 744 10.15 -37.43 12.75
CA LEU A 744 11.59 -37.58 12.51
C LEU A 744 12.33 -37.61 13.86
N ARG A 745 12.30 -38.78 14.53
CA ARG A 745 12.76 -38.92 15.92
C ARG A 745 14.18 -39.45 16.07
N CYS A 746 14.65 -40.32 15.18
CA CYS A 746 16.02 -40.81 15.12
C CYS A 746 16.27 -41.52 13.78
N GLY A 747 17.54 -41.69 13.39
CA GLY A 747 17.89 -42.43 12.16
C GLY A 747 18.15 -41.57 10.91
N VAL A 748 18.30 -40.25 11.06
CA VAL A 748 18.84 -39.42 9.97
C VAL A 748 20.34 -39.63 9.89
N LEU A 749 20.79 -40.31 8.84
CA LEU A 749 22.21 -40.58 8.62
C LEU A 749 22.80 -39.41 7.83
N PHE A 750 23.70 -38.65 8.45
CA PHE A 750 24.49 -37.61 7.77
C PHE A 750 25.92 -38.09 7.59
N GLN A 751 26.37 -38.15 6.35
CA GLN A 751 27.75 -38.51 6.05
C GLN A 751 28.66 -37.27 5.91
N ASN A 752 28.11 -36.12 5.49
CA ASN A 752 28.86 -34.85 5.38
C ASN A 752 29.02 -34.20 6.77
N LYS A 753 30.27 -33.88 7.15
CA LYS A 753 30.62 -33.31 8.46
C LYS A 753 31.35 -31.97 8.37
N SER A 754 31.31 -31.31 7.21
CA SER A 754 31.94 -29.99 7.07
C SER A 754 31.25 -28.96 7.97
N LYS A 755 32.03 -27.99 8.50
CA LYS A 755 31.49 -26.93 9.38
C LYS A 755 30.32 -26.18 8.73
N GLN A 756 30.46 -25.86 7.44
CA GLN A 756 29.42 -25.19 6.66
C GLN A 756 28.14 -26.03 6.53
N PHE A 757 28.27 -27.34 6.30
CA PHE A 757 27.11 -28.23 6.21
C PHE A 757 26.37 -28.35 7.55
N VAL A 758 27.11 -28.39 8.67
CA VAL A 758 26.51 -28.37 10.01
C VAL A 758 25.70 -27.09 10.24
N GLU A 759 26.16 -25.93 9.76
CA GLU A 759 25.41 -24.68 9.84
C GLU A 759 24.10 -24.71 9.02
N TYR A 760 24.10 -25.35 7.84
CA TYR A 760 22.89 -25.59 7.06
C TYR A 760 21.92 -26.51 7.81
N LEU A 761 22.43 -27.60 8.40
CA LEU A 761 21.63 -28.53 9.18
C LEU A 761 20.97 -27.88 10.41
N LEU A 762 21.64 -26.93 11.07
CA LEU A 762 21.08 -26.21 12.20
C LEU A 762 19.93 -25.26 11.82
N LYS A 763 19.90 -24.78 10.56
CA LYS A 763 18.85 -23.88 10.04
C LYS A 763 17.75 -24.62 9.29
N SER A 764 17.92 -25.91 9.02
CA SER A 764 16.97 -26.68 8.23
C SER A 764 15.68 -27.03 8.97
N GLY A 765 15.54 -26.65 10.25
CA GLY A 765 14.35 -27.00 11.05
C GLY A 765 14.32 -28.46 11.52
N LEU A 766 15.40 -29.21 11.32
CA LEU A 766 15.49 -30.60 11.74
C LEU A 766 15.30 -30.75 13.27
N PRO A 767 14.45 -31.68 13.75
CA PRO A 767 14.29 -31.92 15.18
C PRO A 767 15.60 -32.35 15.83
N LYS A 768 15.95 -31.75 16.99
CA LYS A 768 17.17 -32.13 17.74
C LYS A 768 17.21 -33.63 18.08
N SER A 769 16.05 -34.23 18.33
CA SER A 769 15.92 -35.67 18.57
C SER A 769 16.43 -36.50 17.38
N ALA A 770 16.21 -36.04 16.14
CA ALA A 770 16.58 -36.75 14.92
C ALA A 770 18.09 -37.01 14.79
N ILE A 771 18.91 -36.25 15.52
CA ILE A 771 20.38 -36.32 15.54
C ILE A 771 20.87 -37.43 16.50
N LEU A 772 20.01 -37.92 17.40
CA LEU A 772 20.36 -38.97 18.37
C LEU A 772 20.38 -40.36 17.71
N ARG A 773 21.25 -41.25 18.21
CA ARG A 773 21.33 -42.65 17.73
C ARG A 773 20.03 -43.39 18.05
N CYS A 774 19.51 -44.09 17.04
CA CYS A 774 18.28 -44.86 17.13
C CYS A 774 18.58 -46.26 17.69
N GLU A 775 18.08 -46.61 18.88
CA GLU A 775 18.26 -47.95 19.48
C GLU A 775 17.53 -49.06 18.69
N ALA A 776 16.52 -48.70 17.89
CA ALA A 776 15.68 -49.65 17.14
C ALA A 776 16.28 -50.11 15.79
N PHE A 777 17.32 -49.43 15.27
CA PHE A 777 17.85 -49.68 13.91
C PHE A 777 19.38 -49.79 13.84
N SER A 778 20.09 -49.82 14.97
CA SER A 778 21.52 -50.12 14.96
C SER A 778 21.74 -51.63 14.89
N CYS A 779 22.35 -52.13 13.81
CA CYS A 779 22.92 -53.48 13.73
C CYS A 779 24.16 -53.63 14.64
N ILE A 780 24.02 -53.37 15.94
CA ILE A 780 24.90 -53.92 16.96
C ILE A 780 24.08 -54.99 17.65
N VAL A 781 24.55 -56.23 17.53
CA VAL A 781 24.00 -57.43 18.18
C VAL A 781 23.76 -57.14 19.66
N ASN A 782 22.53 -56.81 20.04
CA ASN A 782 22.09 -56.83 21.43
C ASN A 782 21.41 -58.19 21.65
N LYS A 783 22.15 -59.12 22.26
CA LYS A 783 21.55 -60.29 22.89
C LYS A 783 20.56 -59.77 23.93
N ASN A 784 19.27 -60.02 23.70
CA ASN A 784 18.11 -59.78 24.58
C ASN A 784 17.18 -58.62 24.15
N SER A 785 16.38 -58.84 23.10
CA SER A 785 14.98 -58.42 23.10
C SER A 785 14.24 -59.06 21.91
N ASN A 786 13.27 -59.93 22.20
CA ASN A 786 12.32 -60.46 21.21
C ASN A 786 11.42 -59.31 20.73
N PHE A 787 11.77 -58.69 19.60
CA PHE A 787 10.83 -57.89 18.81
C PHE A 787 10.55 -58.62 17.50
N ALA A 788 9.28 -58.92 17.25
CA ALA A 788 8.83 -59.49 15.98
C ALA A 788 8.92 -58.42 14.88
N ILE A 789 9.94 -58.53 14.03
CA ILE A 789 10.08 -57.69 12.84
C ILE A 789 9.17 -58.28 11.75
N SER A 790 8.29 -57.46 11.18
CA SER A 790 7.43 -57.86 10.04
C SER A 790 8.27 -58.22 8.81
N LEU A 791 7.95 -59.34 8.15
CA LEU A 791 8.63 -59.83 6.94
C LEU A 791 8.64 -58.81 5.78
N THR A 792 7.76 -57.81 5.77
CA THR A 792 7.74 -56.75 4.75
C THR A 792 8.95 -55.80 4.81
N LEU A 793 9.62 -55.67 5.96
CA LEU A 793 10.84 -54.86 6.12
C LEU A 793 12.11 -55.56 5.60
N ILE A 794 12.09 -56.89 5.48
CA ILE A 794 13.26 -57.70 5.09
C ILE A 794 13.38 -57.83 3.57
N ALA A 795 12.28 -57.75 2.82
CA ALA A 795 12.29 -57.87 1.37
C ALA A 795 13.12 -56.78 0.66
N VAL A 796 13.29 -55.60 1.28
CA VAL A 796 14.04 -54.47 0.70
C VAL A 796 15.57 -54.68 0.76
N PHE A 797 16.08 -55.53 1.65
CA PHE A 797 17.52 -55.81 1.75
C PHE A 797 18.01 -56.95 0.84
N ILE A 798 17.11 -57.70 0.18
CA ILE A 798 17.45 -58.90 -0.61
C ILE A 798 17.54 -58.63 -2.13
N LEU A 799 17.16 -57.43 -2.61
CA LEU A 799 17.24 -57.05 -4.04
C LEU A 799 18.27 -55.93 -4.33
N MET A 800 19.22 -55.68 -3.43
CA MET A 800 20.42 -54.87 -3.71
C MET A 800 21.56 -55.74 -4.23
#